data_AF-A0A9P1DSY4-F1
#
_entry.id   AF-A0A9P1DSY4-F1
#
_cell.length_a   1.000
_cell.length_b   1.000
_cell.length_c   1.000
_cell.angle_alpha   90.00
_cell.angle_beta   90.00
_cell.angle_gamma   90.00
#
_symmetry.space_group_name_H-M   'P 1'
#
loop_
_entity.id
_entity.type
_entity.pdbx_description
1 polymer ?
#
loop_
_entity_poly.entity_id
_entity_poly.type
_entity_poly.pdbx_seq_one_letter_code
_entity_poly.pdbx_strand_id
1 'polypeptide(L)'
;MPNFTVDQMRQIMDKTDNIRSMSVIAHVDHGKSTLTDSLICKAGIISAKAAGDARFTDTRADEQERGVTIKSTGVSLYFEHDEEDGKGAIPHLINLIDSPGHVDFSSEVTAALRITDGAMVVVDCIEGCAVQTETVLRQALQERVRPCLFVNKVDRCILELQMEAEDMYSRFRNAIENVNVIIATYNDSLMGDVQVQPEKGTVAFGSGLHGWGFTTERFAKIYAQKMGVEKEKMMQRMWGDSFFNAKKKADSSDVPTGQERRHLQRSKEDLHVKNIQRTVLMMGRTTEQIQDVPCGNTVALVGVDQYILKSGTITTLEDAHNIADMKYSVSPVVKVAVKAKDGKDLPKLVEGLKKLSKSDPLVVCTTEESGEHVIAGCGELHVEICLKDLKDEYAQCDFIVSDPVVSYRETVAEESNQTCLAKSPNKHNRIYLKAEPMDEELSKAIEDGVVGPKADPKERAKILCEKFDWDKQVAQTKIWCYGPETDGANLVVDATVGVQYLIEIKEHVNSAFQWATKEGPLCEENMRGIRFNLMDVTLHTDAIHRGAGQIMPPTRRCCFAAELTAKPTLQEPVFLVEITCPQEAMSGVYNCMNLRRGCVFEENQREGTPLVQVKAHLPVSESFGFVAALRQATSGQAFPQCVFDHWENLPGNPMEKGSKMEELILGIRKRKNLKVEMPALGDYLDKL
;
A
#
# COMPACT_ATOMS: atom_id res chain seq x y z
N MET A 1 32.84 12.12 -14.95
CA MET A 1 32.54 13.20 -14.00
C MET A 1 31.20 13.77 -14.40
N PRO A 2 30.28 14.01 -13.46
CA PRO A 2 29.00 14.64 -13.75
C PRO A 2 29.19 15.96 -14.50
N ASN A 3 28.22 16.31 -15.35
CA ASN A 3 28.29 17.52 -16.17
C ASN A 3 28.07 18.83 -15.38
N PHE A 4 28.00 18.75 -14.04
CA PHE A 4 27.63 19.83 -13.15
C PHE A 4 28.40 19.76 -11.83
N THR A 5 28.48 20.90 -11.14
CA THR A 5 29.14 21.07 -9.84
C THR A 5 28.13 21.21 -8.71
N VAL A 6 28.57 20.98 -7.46
CA VAL A 6 27.72 21.16 -6.27
C VAL A 6 27.26 22.61 -6.12
N ASP A 7 28.12 23.58 -6.45
CA ASP A 7 27.77 25.00 -6.41
C ASP A 7 26.65 25.35 -7.40
N GLN A 8 26.68 24.77 -8.61
CA GLN A 8 25.60 24.94 -9.59
C GLN A 8 24.29 24.32 -9.10
N MET A 9 24.33 23.15 -8.47
CA MET A 9 23.13 22.58 -7.84
C MET A 9 22.59 23.50 -6.75
N ARG A 10 23.44 23.96 -5.82
CA ARG A 10 23.04 24.84 -4.72
C ARG A 10 22.40 26.13 -5.23
N GLN A 11 22.91 26.73 -6.31
CA GLN A 11 22.32 27.92 -6.93
C GLN A 11 20.91 27.69 -7.49
N ILE A 12 20.63 26.48 -7.98
CA ILE A 12 19.29 26.13 -8.51
C ILE A 12 18.32 25.79 -7.39
N MET A 13 18.79 25.31 -6.25
CA MET A 13 17.93 25.02 -5.09
C MET A 13 17.13 26.26 -4.63
N ASP A 14 17.65 27.47 -4.85
CA ASP A 14 16.94 28.72 -4.56
C ASP A 14 15.85 29.06 -5.61
N LYS A 15 15.92 28.46 -6.80
CA LYS A 15 14.95 28.64 -7.90
C LYS A 15 13.92 27.51 -7.88
N THR A 16 13.03 27.54 -6.89
CA THR A 16 12.03 26.48 -6.65
C THR A 16 11.19 26.14 -7.87
N ASP A 17 10.87 27.12 -8.72
CA ASP A 17 10.08 26.91 -9.95
C ASP A 17 10.78 26.01 -11.00
N ASN A 18 12.09 25.82 -10.87
CA ASN A 18 12.90 24.98 -11.75
C ASN A 18 13.22 23.61 -11.16
N ILE A 19 12.71 23.31 -9.97
CA ILE A 19 12.92 22.03 -9.28
C ILE A 19 11.75 21.09 -9.62
N ARG A 20 12.05 19.84 -9.95
CA ARG A 20 11.03 18.81 -10.20
C ARG A 20 11.38 17.57 -9.38
N SER A 21 10.56 17.23 -8.40
CA SER A 21 10.69 15.96 -7.70
C SER A 21 9.76 14.94 -8.32
N MET A 22 10.31 13.85 -8.85
CA MET A 22 9.53 12.84 -9.56
C MET A 22 9.94 11.41 -9.22
N SER A 23 8.96 10.52 -9.19
CA SER A 23 9.15 9.08 -9.07
C SER A 23 8.96 8.38 -10.41
N VAL A 24 9.48 7.17 -10.56
CA VAL A 24 9.22 6.32 -11.73
C VAL A 24 8.36 5.13 -11.32
N ILE A 25 7.17 5.05 -11.90
CA ILE A 25 6.19 3.99 -11.67
C ILE A 25 6.25 3.03 -12.85
N ALA A 26 6.46 1.74 -12.59
CA ALA A 26 6.39 0.73 -13.64
C ALA A 26 6.06 -0.64 -13.04
N HIS A 27 5.49 -1.51 -13.87
CA HIS A 27 5.44 -2.93 -13.58
C HIS A 27 6.86 -3.54 -13.62
N VAL A 28 7.05 -4.68 -12.97
CA VAL A 28 8.25 -5.51 -13.11
C VAL A 28 8.53 -5.77 -14.59
N ASP A 29 9.80 -5.70 -14.98
CA ASP A 29 10.28 -5.89 -16.36
C ASP A 29 9.78 -4.87 -17.42
N HIS A 30 9.07 -3.81 -17.06
CA HIS A 30 8.73 -2.72 -18.00
C HIS A 30 9.91 -1.79 -18.34
N GLY A 31 11.11 -2.08 -17.81
CA GLY A 31 12.34 -1.34 -18.13
C GLY A 31 12.54 -0.06 -17.33
N LYS A 32 12.00 0.02 -16.11
CA LYS A 32 12.15 1.15 -15.17
C LYS A 32 13.63 1.48 -14.92
N SER A 33 14.41 0.54 -14.39
CA SER A 33 15.82 0.75 -14.04
C SER A 33 16.68 1.06 -15.27
N THR A 34 16.33 0.47 -16.43
CA THR A 34 17.01 0.77 -17.70
C THR A 34 16.74 2.19 -18.17
N LEU A 35 15.51 2.69 -18.00
CA LEU A 35 15.13 4.05 -18.32
C LEU A 35 15.80 5.06 -17.38
N THR A 36 15.81 4.79 -16.07
CA THR A 36 16.47 5.65 -15.08
C THR A 36 17.97 5.74 -15.36
N ASP A 37 18.64 4.62 -15.67
CA ASP A 37 20.04 4.59 -16.10
C ASP A 37 20.30 5.48 -17.33
N SER A 38 19.41 5.45 -18.33
CA SER A 38 19.53 6.27 -19.52
C SER A 38 19.50 7.78 -19.18
N LEU A 39 18.63 8.19 -18.25
CA LEU A 39 18.57 9.56 -17.74
C LEU A 39 19.84 9.94 -16.97
N ILE A 40 20.33 9.07 -16.09
CA ILE A 40 21.56 9.27 -15.31
C ILE A 40 22.78 9.36 -16.23
N CYS A 41 22.81 8.56 -17.29
CA CYS A 41 23.84 8.61 -18.32
C CYS A 41 23.82 9.96 -19.06
N LYS A 42 22.62 10.45 -19.41
CA LYS A 42 22.48 11.73 -20.09
C LYS A 42 22.92 12.91 -19.21
N ALA A 43 22.74 12.81 -17.89
CA ALA A 43 23.25 13.78 -16.91
C ALA A 43 24.78 13.73 -16.72
N GLY A 44 25.48 12.76 -17.33
CA GLY A 44 26.94 12.60 -17.26
C GLY A 44 27.45 11.94 -15.98
N ILE A 45 26.54 11.40 -15.15
CA ILE A 45 26.89 10.72 -13.90
C ILE A 45 27.51 9.34 -14.22
N ILE A 46 26.93 8.60 -15.17
CA ILE A 46 27.45 7.31 -15.66
C ILE A 46 27.91 7.39 -17.13
N SER A 47 28.79 6.48 -17.53
CA SER A 47 29.24 6.38 -18.92
C SER A 47 28.21 5.67 -19.80
N ALA A 48 28.12 6.05 -21.08
CA ALA A 48 27.20 5.43 -22.04
C ALA A 48 27.41 3.93 -22.26
N LYS A 49 28.62 3.41 -22.04
CA LYS A 49 28.91 1.96 -22.09
C LYS A 49 28.37 1.19 -20.89
N ALA A 50 28.07 1.88 -19.80
CA ALA A 50 27.57 1.28 -18.57
C ALA A 50 26.06 1.46 -18.41
N ALA A 51 25.42 2.32 -19.21
CA ALA A 51 23.99 2.58 -19.14
C ALA A 51 23.17 1.34 -19.52
N GLY A 52 22.18 0.96 -18.72
CA GLY A 52 21.31 -0.18 -18.94
C GLY A 52 21.78 -1.48 -18.29
N ASP A 53 23.10 -1.71 -18.28
CA ASP A 53 23.72 -2.87 -17.60
C ASP A 53 24.15 -2.56 -16.16
N ALA A 54 24.51 -1.31 -15.85
CA ALA A 54 25.02 -0.94 -14.54
C ALA A 54 23.95 -0.84 -13.45
N ARG A 55 22.70 -0.54 -13.82
CA ARG A 55 21.56 -0.34 -12.92
C ARG A 55 21.95 0.47 -11.70
N PHE A 56 22.34 1.72 -11.93
CA PHE A 56 23.04 2.55 -10.96
C PHE A 56 22.24 2.75 -9.66
N THR A 57 20.91 2.79 -9.78
CA THR A 57 19.95 2.93 -8.68
C THR A 57 19.73 1.64 -7.89
N ASP A 58 20.04 0.48 -8.46
CA ASP A 58 20.06 -0.81 -7.75
C ASP A 58 21.39 -0.91 -6.98
N THR A 59 21.38 -0.38 -5.75
CA THR A 59 22.60 -0.22 -4.94
C THR A 59 23.01 -1.50 -4.23
N ARG A 60 22.07 -2.43 -4.01
CA ARG A 60 22.31 -3.68 -3.28
C ARG A 60 22.74 -4.80 -4.22
N ALA A 61 23.50 -5.76 -3.68
CA ALA A 61 23.98 -6.90 -4.46
C ALA A 61 22.84 -7.86 -4.89
N ASP A 62 21.83 -8.03 -4.03
CA ASP A 62 20.66 -8.86 -4.34
C ASP A 62 19.71 -8.22 -5.36
N GLU A 63 19.59 -6.89 -5.37
CA GLU A 63 18.86 -6.16 -6.42
C GLU A 63 19.47 -6.44 -7.81
N GLN A 64 20.79 -6.37 -7.92
CA GLN A 64 21.52 -6.65 -9.17
C GLN A 64 21.40 -8.11 -9.60
N GLU A 65 21.50 -9.06 -8.66
CA GLU A 65 21.40 -10.50 -8.95
C GLU A 65 19.99 -10.89 -9.39
N ARG A 66 18.96 -10.39 -8.71
CA ARG A 66 17.55 -10.71 -8.99
C ARG A 66 16.96 -9.85 -10.10
N GLY A 67 17.61 -8.74 -10.40
CA GLY A 67 17.20 -7.78 -11.41
C GLY A 67 15.96 -6.97 -11.06
N VAL A 68 15.65 -6.82 -9.77
CA VAL A 68 14.49 -6.07 -9.25
C VAL A 68 14.95 -5.02 -8.24
N THR A 69 14.33 -3.83 -8.27
CA THR A 69 14.56 -2.79 -7.26
C THR A 69 13.81 -3.12 -5.97
N ILE A 70 14.49 -3.10 -4.83
CA ILE A 70 13.97 -3.45 -3.50
C ILE A 70 13.85 -2.19 -2.63
N LYS A 71 14.83 -1.27 -2.68
CA LYS A 71 14.83 -0.02 -1.89
C LYS A 71 14.74 1.22 -2.78
N SER A 72 14.00 2.22 -2.30
CA SER A 72 13.86 3.49 -3.00
C SER A 72 15.18 4.26 -2.96
N THR A 73 15.71 4.64 -4.13
CA THR A 73 16.97 5.39 -4.24
C THR A 73 16.75 6.74 -4.93
N GLY A 74 17.19 7.81 -4.29
CA GLY A 74 17.12 9.18 -4.83
C GLY A 74 18.39 9.58 -5.61
N VAL A 75 18.20 10.21 -6.77
CA VAL A 75 19.27 10.80 -7.59
C VAL A 75 18.86 12.19 -8.05
N SER A 76 19.68 13.19 -7.77
CA SER A 76 19.50 14.53 -8.34
C SER A 76 20.18 14.65 -9.70
N LEU A 77 19.44 15.13 -10.69
CA LEU A 77 19.88 15.32 -12.08
C LEU A 77 19.81 16.80 -12.45
N TYR A 78 20.88 17.30 -13.08
CA TYR A 78 20.92 18.64 -13.63
C TYR A 78 20.72 18.57 -15.15
N PHE A 79 19.71 19.28 -15.65
CA PHE A 79 19.48 19.41 -17.09
C PHE A 79 19.27 20.86 -17.50
N GLU A 80 19.84 21.22 -18.64
CA GLU A 80 19.55 22.48 -19.31
C GLU A 80 18.55 22.22 -20.43
N HIS A 81 17.38 22.85 -20.32
CA HIS A 81 16.31 22.74 -21.29
C HIS A 81 16.24 23.99 -22.14
N ASP A 82 16.35 23.84 -23.46
CA ASP A 82 16.14 24.93 -24.41
C ASP A 82 14.63 25.24 -24.51
N GLU A 83 14.15 26.22 -23.75
CA GLU A 83 12.87 26.86 -24.09
C GLU A 83 12.98 27.60 -25.44
N GLU A 84 11.82 27.93 -26.02
CA GLU A 84 11.61 28.51 -27.35
C GLU A 84 12.75 29.36 -27.94
N ASP A 85 12.89 29.26 -29.26
CA ASP A 85 13.98 29.85 -30.07
C ASP A 85 14.31 31.30 -29.66
N GLY A 86 15.33 31.48 -28.80
CA GLY A 86 15.88 32.78 -28.42
C GLY A 86 16.01 33.08 -26.91
N LYS A 87 15.49 32.26 -25.98
CA LYS A 87 15.58 32.54 -24.53
C LYS A 87 16.76 31.89 -23.79
N GLY A 88 17.57 31.08 -24.46
CA GLY A 88 18.71 30.37 -23.85
C GLY A 88 18.26 29.16 -23.02
N ALA A 89 19.20 28.26 -22.72
CA ALA A 89 18.89 27.04 -21.98
C ALA A 89 18.59 27.37 -20.51
N ILE A 90 17.43 26.93 -20.02
CA ILE A 90 17.00 27.12 -18.64
C ILE A 90 17.46 25.89 -17.84
N PRO A 91 18.22 26.08 -16.75
CA PRO A 91 18.66 24.95 -15.95
C PRO A 91 17.56 24.51 -14.99
N HIS A 92 17.40 23.19 -14.89
CA HIS A 92 16.45 22.48 -14.04
C HIS A 92 17.17 21.46 -13.16
N LEU A 93 16.68 21.32 -11.94
CA LEU A 93 17.09 20.28 -10.99
C LEU A 93 15.96 19.27 -10.87
N ILE A 94 16.22 18.04 -11.30
CA ILE A 94 15.25 16.94 -11.24
C ILE A 94 15.68 15.96 -10.15
N ASN A 95 14.90 15.84 -9.08
CA ASN A 95 15.09 14.82 -8.07
C ASN A 95 14.32 13.58 -8.50
N LEU A 96 15.04 12.60 -9.04
CA LEU A 96 14.50 11.33 -9.48
C LEU A 96 14.52 10.34 -8.32
N ILE A 97 13.37 9.76 -7.99
CA ILE A 97 13.26 8.72 -6.97
C ILE A 97 12.88 7.42 -7.66
N ASP A 98 13.81 6.47 -7.65
CA ASP A 98 13.57 5.16 -8.21
C ASP A 98 12.91 4.27 -7.15
N SER A 99 11.60 4.03 -7.27
CA SER A 99 10.81 3.27 -6.32
C SER A 99 10.65 1.81 -6.75
N PRO A 100 10.58 0.82 -5.85
CA PRO A 100 10.41 -0.60 -6.20
C PRO A 100 9.25 -0.88 -7.16
N GLY A 101 9.45 -1.83 -8.08
CA GLY A 101 8.38 -2.30 -8.98
C GLY A 101 7.62 -3.51 -8.44
N HIS A 102 8.19 -4.23 -7.47
CA HIS A 102 7.61 -5.45 -6.94
C HIS A 102 6.59 -5.15 -5.82
N VAL A 103 5.44 -5.84 -5.84
CA VAL A 103 4.29 -5.63 -4.93
C VAL A 103 4.64 -5.72 -3.44
N ASP A 104 5.52 -6.65 -3.08
CA ASP A 104 6.04 -6.84 -1.72
C ASP A 104 6.65 -5.58 -1.08
N PHE A 105 7.13 -4.61 -1.88
CA PHE A 105 7.77 -3.37 -1.44
C PHE A 105 6.89 -2.12 -1.70
N SER A 106 5.57 -2.31 -1.79
CA SER A 106 4.60 -1.20 -2.01
C SER A 106 4.65 -0.09 -0.95
N SER A 107 5.13 -0.39 0.26
CA SER A 107 5.36 0.62 1.31
C SER A 107 6.43 1.64 0.94
N GLU A 108 7.54 1.19 0.35
CA GLU A 108 8.61 2.03 -0.17
C GLU A 108 8.13 2.91 -1.32
N VAL A 109 7.23 2.37 -2.16
CA VAL A 109 6.62 3.10 -3.26
C VAL A 109 5.70 4.21 -2.74
N THR A 110 4.86 3.92 -1.74
CA THR A 110 3.98 4.91 -1.11
C THR A 110 4.80 6.04 -0.47
N ALA A 111 5.89 5.69 0.22
CA ALA A 111 6.79 6.67 0.82
C ALA A 111 7.49 7.55 -0.23
N ALA A 112 7.94 6.95 -1.35
CA ALA A 112 8.52 7.68 -2.46
C ALA A 112 7.52 8.65 -3.12
N LEU A 113 6.27 8.20 -3.35
CA LEU A 113 5.23 9.02 -3.98
C LEU A 113 4.89 10.26 -3.16
N ARG A 114 4.86 10.12 -1.82
CA ARG A 114 4.52 11.21 -0.89
C ARG A 114 5.46 12.41 -0.95
N ILE A 115 6.72 12.20 -1.36
CA ILE A 115 7.74 13.24 -1.46
C ILE A 115 7.97 13.72 -2.91
N THR A 116 7.16 13.26 -3.87
CA THR A 116 7.27 13.63 -5.28
C THR A 116 6.07 14.44 -5.75
N ASP A 117 6.31 15.40 -6.64
CA ASP A 117 5.28 16.25 -7.23
C ASP A 117 4.66 15.63 -8.49
N GLY A 118 5.44 14.80 -9.18
CA GLY A 118 5.02 14.09 -10.38
C GLY A 118 5.52 12.64 -10.42
N ALA A 119 4.91 11.84 -11.28
CA ALA A 119 5.33 10.45 -11.49
C ALA A 119 5.41 10.14 -12.99
N MET A 120 6.53 9.57 -13.40
CA MET A 120 6.70 9.02 -14.75
C MET A 120 6.22 7.57 -14.75
N VAL A 121 5.08 7.34 -15.37
CA VAL A 121 4.46 6.03 -15.56
C VAL A 121 5.09 5.38 -16.78
N VAL A 122 5.76 4.24 -16.61
CA VAL A 122 6.42 3.49 -17.68
C VAL A 122 5.58 2.28 -18.04
N VAL A 123 5.14 2.24 -19.29
CA VAL A 123 4.27 1.20 -19.82
C VAL A 123 4.94 0.54 -21.02
N ASP A 124 5.06 -0.78 -21.01
CA ASP A 124 5.51 -1.55 -22.17
C ASP A 124 4.47 -1.46 -23.29
N CYS A 125 4.89 -1.10 -24.50
CA CYS A 125 3.99 -0.96 -25.65
C CYS A 125 3.36 -2.29 -26.13
N ILE A 126 3.94 -3.43 -25.74
CA ILE A 126 3.43 -4.77 -26.06
C ILE A 126 2.49 -5.25 -24.97
N GLU A 127 2.91 -5.17 -23.71
CA GLU A 127 2.15 -5.71 -22.57
C GLU A 127 1.02 -4.79 -22.11
N GLY A 128 1.15 -3.48 -22.30
CA GLY A 128 0.18 -2.50 -21.85
C GLY A 128 0.21 -2.27 -20.33
N CYS A 129 -0.91 -1.78 -19.79
CA CYS A 129 -1.02 -1.47 -18.37
C CYS A 129 -1.30 -2.75 -17.56
N ALA A 130 -0.42 -3.07 -16.62
CA ALA A 130 -0.55 -4.21 -15.71
C ALA A 130 -1.05 -3.76 -14.32
N VAL A 131 -1.46 -4.71 -13.46
CA VAL A 131 -2.07 -4.43 -12.14
C VAL A 131 -1.15 -3.61 -11.23
N GLN A 132 0.17 -3.81 -11.29
CA GLN A 132 1.11 -2.97 -10.51
C GLN A 132 1.08 -1.51 -10.96
N THR A 133 1.08 -1.27 -12.27
CA THR A 133 0.97 0.08 -12.82
C THR A 133 -0.33 0.71 -12.36
N GLU A 134 -1.46 -0.01 -12.40
CA GLU A 134 -2.74 0.48 -11.89
C GLU A 134 -2.70 0.77 -10.38
N THR A 135 -2.20 -0.17 -9.58
CA THR A 135 -2.16 -0.08 -8.12
C THR A 135 -1.33 1.12 -7.68
N VAL A 136 -0.13 1.28 -8.24
CA VAL A 136 0.78 2.37 -7.90
C VAL A 136 0.30 3.69 -8.48
N LEU A 137 -0.27 3.71 -9.69
CA LEU A 137 -0.87 4.92 -10.26
C LEU A 137 -2.08 5.39 -9.45
N ARG A 138 -2.92 4.47 -8.97
CA ARG A 138 -4.02 4.79 -8.05
C ARG A 138 -3.49 5.43 -6.77
N GLN A 139 -2.45 4.88 -6.16
CA GLN A 139 -1.80 5.47 -4.98
C GLN A 139 -1.24 6.87 -5.29
N ALA A 140 -0.58 7.04 -6.43
CA ALA A 140 -0.05 8.33 -6.87
C ALA A 140 -1.14 9.39 -7.00
N LEU A 141 -2.29 9.04 -7.60
CA LEU A 141 -3.44 9.94 -7.74
C LEU A 141 -4.07 10.30 -6.39
N GLN A 142 -4.15 9.35 -5.46
CA GLN A 142 -4.63 9.60 -4.09
C GLN A 142 -3.71 10.58 -3.33
N GLU A 143 -2.40 10.50 -3.57
CA GLU A 143 -1.40 11.44 -3.06
C GLU A 143 -1.31 12.75 -3.87
N ARG A 144 -2.18 12.92 -4.88
CA ARG A 144 -2.24 14.07 -5.78
C ARG A 144 -0.95 14.31 -6.58
N VAL A 145 -0.25 13.22 -6.90
CA VAL A 145 0.92 13.22 -7.76
C VAL A 145 0.46 13.24 -9.22
N ARG A 146 1.01 14.15 -10.03
CA ARG A 146 0.63 14.29 -11.44
C ARG A 146 1.36 13.28 -12.33
N PRO A 147 0.65 12.42 -13.08
CA PRO A 147 1.30 11.44 -13.95
C PRO A 147 1.77 12.04 -15.28
N CYS A 148 2.88 11.54 -15.79
CA CYS A 148 3.28 11.62 -17.20
C CYS A 148 3.60 10.22 -17.71
N LEU A 149 3.34 9.93 -18.98
CA LEU A 149 3.43 8.57 -19.52
C LEU A 149 4.66 8.42 -20.42
N PHE A 150 5.42 7.35 -20.22
CA PHE A 150 6.48 6.89 -21.12
C PHE A 150 6.14 5.49 -21.65
N VAL A 151 5.79 5.42 -22.93
CA VAL A 151 5.57 4.17 -23.65
C VAL A 151 6.91 3.59 -24.06
N ASN A 152 7.33 2.52 -23.40
CA ASN A 152 8.65 1.90 -23.50
C ASN A 152 8.64 0.65 -24.40
N LYS A 153 9.84 0.17 -24.75
CA LYS A 153 10.11 -1.01 -25.58
C LYS A 153 9.57 -0.93 -27.01
N VAL A 154 9.43 0.27 -27.54
CA VAL A 154 8.96 0.51 -28.93
C VAL A 154 9.87 -0.17 -29.96
N ASP A 155 11.14 -0.35 -29.64
CA ASP A 155 12.09 -1.12 -30.45
C ASP A 155 11.64 -2.56 -30.75
N ARG A 156 10.95 -3.22 -29.80
CA ARG A 156 10.46 -4.59 -29.99
C ARG A 156 9.32 -4.65 -31.01
N CYS A 157 8.44 -3.66 -31.04
CA CYS A 157 7.41 -3.55 -32.08
C CYS A 157 8.02 -3.45 -33.48
N ILE A 158 9.15 -2.74 -33.61
CA ILE A 158 9.83 -2.50 -34.89
C ILE A 158 10.70 -3.69 -35.30
N LEU A 159 11.53 -4.19 -34.38
CA LEU A 159 12.60 -5.15 -34.69
C LEU A 159 12.16 -6.60 -34.53
N GLU A 160 11.42 -6.92 -33.45
CA GLU A 160 11.02 -8.30 -33.14
C GLU A 160 9.70 -8.65 -33.81
N LEU A 161 8.67 -7.83 -33.56
CA LEU A 161 7.30 -8.08 -34.04
C LEU A 161 7.07 -7.60 -35.48
N GLN A 162 7.97 -6.75 -35.99
CA GLN A 162 7.91 -6.18 -37.36
C GLN A 162 6.51 -5.65 -37.71
N MET A 163 5.92 -4.90 -36.78
CA MET A 163 4.56 -4.41 -36.90
C MET A 163 4.44 -3.28 -37.93
N GLU A 164 3.30 -3.23 -38.60
CA GLU A 164 2.94 -2.09 -39.46
C GLU A 164 2.65 -0.83 -38.62
N ALA A 165 2.81 0.35 -39.24
CA ALA A 165 2.71 1.63 -38.55
C ALA A 165 1.33 1.86 -37.89
N GLU A 166 0.26 1.43 -38.55
CA GLU A 166 -1.11 1.58 -38.06
C GLU A 166 -1.38 0.69 -36.83
N ASP A 167 -0.85 -0.54 -36.84
CA ASP A 167 -0.97 -1.47 -35.72
C ASP A 167 -0.17 -0.97 -34.51
N MET A 168 1.02 -0.40 -34.74
CA MET A 168 1.81 0.26 -33.68
C MET A 168 1.07 1.46 -33.09
N TYR A 169 0.49 2.32 -33.94
CA TYR A 169 -0.31 3.45 -33.49
C TYR A 169 -1.51 3.01 -32.65
N SER A 170 -2.24 1.98 -33.10
CA SER A 170 -3.36 1.40 -32.35
C SER A 170 -2.91 0.87 -30.99
N ARG A 171 -1.75 0.20 -30.89
CA ARG A 171 -1.20 -0.23 -29.60
C ARG A 171 -0.84 0.92 -28.68
N PHE A 172 -0.20 1.97 -29.21
CA PHE A 172 0.13 3.15 -28.41
C PHE A 172 -1.14 3.84 -27.88
N ARG A 173 -2.16 3.97 -28.74
CA ARG A 173 -3.48 4.50 -28.36
C ARG A 173 -4.10 3.68 -27.24
N ASN A 174 -4.12 2.35 -27.37
CA ASN A 174 -4.68 1.46 -26.35
C ASN A 174 -3.90 1.56 -25.02
N ALA A 175 -2.57 1.67 -25.05
CA ALA A 175 -1.76 1.86 -23.84
C ALA A 175 -2.11 3.17 -23.12
N ILE A 176 -2.28 4.26 -23.88
CA ILE A 176 -2.67 5.58 -23.34
C ILE A 176 -4.10 5.52 -22.78
N GLU A 177 -5.03 4.89 -23.50
CA GLU A 177 -6.43 4.77 -23.10
C GLU A 177 -6.58 3.98 -21.80
N ASN A 178 -5.88 2.85 -21.67
CA ASN A 178 -5.86 2.04 -20.45
C ASN A 178 -5.39 2.87 -19.23
N VAL A 179 -4.34 3.68 -19.40
CA VAL A 179 -3.85 4.58 -18.33
C VAL A 179 -4.90 5.66 -18.01
N ASN A 180 -5.53 6.25 -19.03
CA ASN A 180 -6.54 7.28 -18.83
C ASN A 180 -7.84 6.77 -18.18
N VAL A 181 -8.21 5.49 -18.40
CA VAL A 181 -9.33 4.84 -17.68
C VAL A 181 -9.03 4.80 -16.18
N ILE A 182 -7.82 4.43 -15.79
CA ILE A 182 -7.40 4.40 -14.38
C ILE A 182 -7.42 5.82 -13.80
N ILE A 183 -6.85 6.79 -14.53
CA ILE A 183 -6.84 8.20 -14.12
C ILE A 183 -8.27 8.72 -13.93
N ALA A 184 -9.18 8.44 -14.86
CA ALA A 184 -10.57 8.89 -14.79
C ALA A 184 -11.33 8.27 -13.60
N THR A 185 -11.10 6.99 -13.33
CA THR A 185 -11.72 6.26 -12.21
C THR A 185 -11.33 6.84 -10.85
N TYR A 186 -10.08 7.26 -10.68
CA TYR A 186 -9.51 7.67 -9.39
C TYR A 186 -9.15 9.16 -9.30
N ASN A 187 -9.64 10.00 -10.21
CA ASN A 187 -9.29 11.43 -10.22
C ASN A 187 -9.83 12.17 -8.99
N ASP A 188 -8.97 12.93 -8.29
CA ASP A 188 -9.43 13.92 -7.31
C ASP A 188 -9.78 15.21 -8.07
N SER A 189 -11.01 15.71 -7.90
CA SER A 189 -11.48 16.94 -8.55
C SER A 189 -10.62 18.17 -8.27
N LEU A 190 -9.77 18.16 -7.22
CA LEU A 190 -8.77 19.22 -6.99
C LEU A 190 -7.66 19.31 -8.04
N MET A 191 -7.30 18.19 -8.65
CA MET A 191 -6.15 18.14 -9.55
C MET A 191 -6.46 18.73 -10.93
N GLY A 192 -7.74 18.87 -11.25
CA GLY A 192 -8.21 19.24 -12.58
C GLY A 192 -8.12 18.07 -13.55
N ASP A 193 -7.84 18.37 -14.81
CA ASP A 193 -7.57 17.36 -15.83
C ASP A 193 -6.10 16.93 -15.78
N VAL A 194 -5.89 15.69 -15.35
CA VAL A 194 -4.58 15.03 -15.28
C VAL A 194 -4.45 13.88 -16.27
N GLN A 195 -5.35 13.79 -17.27
CA GLN A 195 -5.24 12.77 -18.30
C GLN A 195 -3.98 12.97 -19.14
N VAL A 196 -3.36 11.84 -19.50
CA VAL A 196 -2.16 11.81 -20.34
C VAL A 196 -2.57 11.79 -21.81
N GLN A 197 -2.12 12.79 -22.54
CA GLN A 197 -2.50 13.08 -23.92
C GLN A 197 -1.25 13.47 -24.74
N PRO A 198 -0.96 12.77 -25.84
CA PRO A 198 0.15 13.12 -26.71
C PRO A 198 0.02 14.52 -27.30
N GLU A 199 -1.19 15.04 -27.58
CA GLU A 199 -1.34 16.42 -28.09
C GLU A 199 -0.91 17.49 -27.08
N LYS A 200 -0.91 17.16 -25.78
CA LYS A 200 -0.46 18.04 -24.69
C LYS A 200 1.02 17.84 -24.31
N GLY A 201 1.74 16.92 -24.98
CA GLY A 201 3.14 16.61 -24.69
C GLY A 201 3.36 15.82 -23.40
N THR A 202 2.30 15.27 -22.78
CA THR A 202 2.38 14.51 -21.53
C THR A 202 2.71 13.02 -21.74
N VAL A 203 2.84 12.59 -23.00
CA VAL A 203 3.21 11.23 -23.40
C VAL A 203 4.48 11.27 -24.23
N ALA A 204 5.44 10.43 -23.85
CA ALA A 204 6.66 10.14 -24.58
C ALA A 204 6.68 8.68 -25.06
N PHE A 205 7.33 8.43 -26.19
CA PHE A 205 7.49 7.10 -26.78
C PHE A 205 8.98 6.81 -26.95
N GLY A 206 9.43 5.60 -26.64
CA GLY A 206 10.84 5.30 -26.76
C GLY A 206 11.29 3.89 -26.39
N SER A 207 12.61 3.77 -26.28
CA SER A 207 13.32 2.60 -25.79
C SER A 207 14.35 3.02 -24.76
N GLY A 208 14.10 2.65 -23.50
CA GLY A 208 15.07 2.85 -22.42
C GLY A 208 16.39 2.14 -22.69
N LEU A 209 16.35 0.94 -23.29
CA LEU A 209 17.52 0.13 -23.62
C LEU A 209 18.41 0.78 -24.67
N HIS A 210 17.82 1.29 -25.75
CA HIS A 210 18.58 1.94 -26.83
C HIS A 210 18.84 3.43 -26.59
N GLY A 211 18.32 3.99 -25.48
CA GLY A 211 18.59 5.36 -25.06
C GLY A 211 17.97 6.43 -25.95
N TRP A 212 16.84 6.13 -26.61
CA TRP A 212 16.10 7.12 -27.41
C TRP A 212 14.65 7.23 -26.94
N GLY A 213 14.12 8.44 -27.00
CA GLY A 213 12.72 8.74 -26.70
C GLY A 213 12.32 10.07 -27.32
N PHE A 214 11.04 10.22 -27.63
CA PHE A 214 10.50 11.43 -28.23
C PHE A 214 9.09 11.74 -27.73
N THR A 215 8.75 13.02 -27.80
CA THR A 215 7.37 13.51 -27.66
C THR A 215 6.90 14.04 -29.00
N THR A 216 5.58 14.10 -29.18
CA THR A 216 4.94 14.79 -30.32
C THR A 216 5.39 16.26 -30.41
N GLU A 217 5.66 16.90 -29.27
CA GLU A 217 6.15 18.27 -29.19
C GLU A 217 7.45 18.48 -29.96
N ARG A 218 8.40 17.55 -29.84
CA ARG A 218 9.70 17.64 -30.53
C ARG A 218 9.51 17.63 -32.05
N PHE A 219 8.66 16.73 -32.55
CA PHE A 219 8.34 16.67 -33.97
C PHE A 219 7.50 17.88 -34.41
N ALA A 220 6.55 18.33 -33.59
CA ALA A 220 5.77 19.51 -33.87
C ALA A 220 6.66 20.75 -34.00
N LYS A 221 7.69 20.94 -33.17
CA LYS A 221 8.66 22.05 -33.33
C LYS A 221 9.37 21.99 -34.69
N ILE A 222 9.83 20.81 -35.10
CA ILE A 222 10.52 20.60 -36.39
C ILE A 222 9.58 20.86 -37.58
N TYR A 223 8.36 20.31 -37.55
CA TYR A 223 7.43 20.41 -38.67
C TYR A 223 6.66 21.73 -38.71
N ALA A 224 6.41 22.37 -37.57
CA ALA A 224 5.84 23.71 -37.48
C ALA A 224 6.69 24.73 -38.24
N GLN A 225 8.01 24.72 -38.00
CA GLN A 225 8.97 25.55 -38.72
C GLN A 225 8.97 25.25 -40.23
N LYS A 226 8.96 23.96 -40.61
CA LYS A 226 8.97 23.55 -42.03
C LYS A 226 7.67 23.87 -42.77
N MET A 227 6.52 23.79 -42.10
CA MET A 227 5.19 23.93 -42.71
C MET A 227 4.55 25.31 -42.48
N GLY A 228 5.21 26.22 -41.75
CA GLY A 228 4.68 27.54 -41.44
C GLY A 228 3.39 27.52 -40.62
N VAL A 229 3.24 26.56 -39.71
CA VAL A 229 2.08 26.41 -38.82
C VAL A 229 2.55 26.64 -37.39
N GLU A 230 1.72 27.25 -36.54
CA GLU A 230 2.00 27.35 -35.11
C GLU A 230 2.23 25.97 -34.47
N LYS A 231 3.18 25.92 -33.53
CA LYS A 231 3.59 24.69 -32.83
C LYS A 231 2.40 23.98 -32.18
N GLU A 232 1.56 24.71 -31.45
CA GLU A 232 0.39 24.16 -30.73
C GLU A 232 -0.61 23.52 -31.69
N LYS A 233 -0.96 24.21 -32.79
CA LYS A 233 -1.81 23.66 -33.86
C LYS A 233 -1.16 22.49 -34.59
N MET A 234 0.17 22.43 -34.66
CA MET A 234 0.87 21.29 -35.21
C MET A 234 0.81 20.10 -34.24
N MET A 235 0.99 20.31 -32.94
CA MET A 235 0.88 19.26 -31.91
C MET A 235 -0.48 18.59 -31.92
N GLN A 236 -1.57 19.36 -31.99
CA GLN A 236 -2.94 18.83 -32.08
C GLN A 236 -3.17 17.96 -33.33
N ARG A 237 -2.39 18.15 -34.40
CA ARG A 237 -2.49 17.38 -35.65
C ARG A 237 -1.55 16.18 -35.71
N MET A 238 -0.65 16.03 -34.75
CA MET A 238 0.34 14.95 -34.71
C MET A 238 -0.21 13.67 -34.06
N TRP A 239 -1.42 13.71 -33.52
CA TRP A 239 -2.08 12.58 -32.86
C TRP A 239 -3.59 12.57 -33.18
N GLY A 240 -4.23 11.40 -33.03
CA GLY A 240 -5.66 11.22 -33.30
C GLY A 240 -5.98 10.98 -34.78
N ASP A 241 -7.25 11.10 -35.13
CA ASP A 241 -7.78 10.86 -36.49
C ASP A 241 -7.49 12.04 -37.44
N SER A 242 -6.25 12.56 -37.37
CA SER A 242 -5.73 13.67 -38.17
C SER A 242 -4.94 13.15 -39.37
N PHE A 243 -5.64 12.89 -40.47
CA PHE A 243 -5.00 12.40 -41.69
C PHE A 243 -4.38 13.55 -42.50
N PHE A 244 -3.07 13.51 -42.73
CA PHE A 244 -2.41 14.46 -43.61
C PHE A 244 -2.70 14.10 -45.08
N ASN A 245 -3.69 14.77 -45.66
CA ASN A 245 -3.91 14.81 -47.10
C ASN A 245 -3.27 16.09 -47.65
N ALA A 246 -2.45 16.00 -48.71
CA ALA A 246 -1.72 17.13 -49.29
C ALA A 246 -2.61 18.28 -49.84
N LYS A 247 -3.94 18.24 -49.65
CA LYS A 247 -4.92 19.07 -50.37
C LYS A 247 -5.98 19.85 -49.56
N LYS A 248 -6.05 19.87 -48.21
CA LYS A 248 -6.88 20.87 -47.47
C LYS A 248 -6.72 20.77 -45.94
N LYS A 249 -6.87 21.90 -45.23
CA LYS A 249 -6.79 22.08 -43.76
C LYS A 249 -7.92 22.97 -43.24
N ALA A 250 -8.57 22.59 -42.11
CA ALA A 250 -8.80 23.40 -40.90
C ALA A 250 -9.96 22.86 -40.02
N ASP A 251 -9.82 23.03 -38.69
CA ASP A 251 -10.73 22.74 -37.56
C ASP A 251 -10.77 23.94 -36.59
N SER A 252 -11.77 24.03 -35.69
CA SER A 252 -11.67 24.71 -34.36
C SER A 252 -12.93 24.57 -33.46
N SER A 253 -12.77 24.40 -32.14
CA SER A 253 -13.66 24.90 -31.05
C SER A 253 -12.99 24.83 -29.67
N ASP A 254 -13.35 25.71 -28.71
CA ASP A 254 -12.85 25.76 -27.30
C ASP A 254 -13.83 26.50 -26.35
N VAL A 255 -13.77 26.28 -25.00
CA VAL A 255 -13.77 27.24 -23.82
C VAL A 255 -13.79 26.48 -22.44
N PRO A 256 -13.17 26.97 -21.31
CA PRO A 256 -12.94 26.22 -20.04
C PRO A 256 -13.64 26.71 -18.72
N THR A 257 -13.31 26.06 -17.60
CA THR A 257 -13.88 25.95 -16.22
C THR A 257 -13.09 26.66 -15.07
N GLY A 258 -13.61 26.69 -13.82
CA GLY A 258 -12.81 26.94 -12.58
C GLY A 258 -13.54 26.75 -11.23
N GLN A 259 -12.81 26.42 -10.13
CA GLN A 259 -13.00 26.86 -8.70
C GLN A 259 -12.06 26.18 -7.65
N GLU A 260 -11.90 26.82 -6.46
CA GLU A 260 -10.96 26.59 -5.33
C GLU A 260 -11.47 25.69 -4.14
N ARG A 261 -10.58 25.26 -3.21
CA ARG A 261 -10.90 24.53 -1.93
C ARG A 261 -10.25 25.14 -0.64
N ARG A 262 -10.72 24.71 0.55
CA ARG A 262 -10.30 25.09 1.94
C ARG A 262 -9.76 23.91 2.79
N HIS A 263 -9.09 24.23 3.93
CA HIS A 263 -8.33 23.36 4.86
C HIS A 263 -9.00 23.10 6.25
N LEU A 264 -8.51 22.08 7.00
CA LEU A 264 -8.79 21.78 8.43
C LEU A 264 -7.58 21.10 9.15
N GLN A 265 -7.54 21.07 10.50
CA GLN A 265 -6.33 20.90 11.36
C GLN A 265 -6.57 20.12 12.70
N ARG A 266 -5.56 19.36 13.24
CA ARG A 266 -5.16 18.98 14.67
C ARG A 266 -4.40 17.61 14.77
N SER A 267 -3.56 17.19 15.75
CA SER A 267 -3.29 17.49 17.20
C SER A 267 -1.81 17.14 17.67
N LYS A 268 -1.44 17.36 18.96
CA LYS A 268 -0.06 17.45 19.55
C LYS A 268 0.32 16.33 20.57
N GLU A 269 0.68 15.13 20.13
CA GLU A 269 1.41 14.14 20.95
C GLU A 269 2.64 13.68 20.14
N ASP A 270 3.80 13.44 20.78
CA ASP A 270 5.10 13.04 20.17
C ASP A 270 6.06 14.18 19.72
N LEU A 271 6.45 15.08 20.64
CA LEU A 271 7.38 16.21 20.37
C LEU A 271 8.80 15.97 20.93
N HIS A 272 9.82 16.08 20.07
CA HIS A 272 11.25 16.02 20.45
C HIS A 272 12.03 17.26 19.98
N VAL A 273 12.82 17.85 20.87
CA VAL A 273 13.68 19.02 20.57
C VAL A 273 15.15 18.57 20.47
N LYS A 274 15.71 18.62 19.25
CA LYS A 274 17.07 18.13 18.95
C LYS A 274 17.74 18.95 17.83
N ASN A 275 19.07 18.96 17.84
CA ASN A 275 19.87 19.58 16.80
C ASN A 275 20.14 18.58 15.66
N ILE A 276 19.97 19.03 14.41
CA ILE A 276 20.40 18.29 13.23
C ILE A 276 21.93 18.30 13.17
N GLN A 277 22.55 17.13 12.99
CA GLN A 277 24.02 17.04 12.96
C GLN A 277 24.58 17.45 11.59
N ARG A 278 24.02 16.89 10.52
CA ARG A 278 24.44 17.14 9.13
C ARG A 278 23.25 17.08 8.18
N THR A 279 23.35 17.87 7.13
CA THR A 279 22.41 17.90 6.01
C THR A 279 23.16 17.43 4.76
N VAL A 280 22.61 16.45 4.05
CA VAL A 280 23.28 15.84 2.89
C VAL A 280 22.33 15.66 1.71
N LEU A 281 22.87 15.84 0.50
CA LEU A 281 22.20 15.49 -0.74
C LEU A 281 22.55 14.05 -1.15
N MET A 282 21.53 13.33 -1.60
CA MET A 282 21.65 11.97 -2.11
C MET A 282 21.96 12.02 -3.61
N MET A 283 23.13 11.50 -4.00
CA MET A 283 23.58 11.38 -5.39
C MET A 283 23.68 9.89 -5.76
N GLY A 284 22.58 9.14 -5.56
CA GLY A 284 22.58 7.69 -5.63
C GLY A 284 23.42 7.07 -4.51
N ARG A 285 24.56 6.45 -4.86
CA ARG A 285 25.43 5.74 -3.90
C ARG A 285 26.31 6.68 -3.05
N THR A 286 26.49 7.93 -3.46
CA THR A 286 27.33 8.90 -2.76
C THR A 286 26.48 10.00 -2.11
N THR A 287 27.00 10.61 -1.05
CA THR A 287 26.35 11.75 -0.38
C THR A 287 27.24 12.98 -0.43
N GLU A 288 26.62 14.13 -0.65
CA GLU A 288 27.31 15.42 -0.66
C GLU A 288 26.80 16.29 0.50
N GLN A 289 27.70 16.81 1.33
CA GLN A 289 27.32 17.60 2.48
C GLN A 289 27.01 19.04 2.07
N ILE A 290 25.86 19.55 2.52
CA ILE A 290 25.43 20.93 2.29
C ILE A 290 25.12 21.60 3.63
N GLN A 291 25.39 22.90 3.73
CA GLN A 291 25.19 23.65 4.97
C GLN A 291 23.72 24.00 5.22
N ASP A 292 23.00 24.39 4.17
CA ASP A 292 21.63 24.85 4.22
C ASP A 292 20.85 24.45 2.97
N VAL A 293 19.55 24.20 3.14
CA VAL A 293 18.65 23.81 2.05
C VAL A 293 17.36 24.63 2.14
N PRO A 294 16.99 25.39 1.10
CA PRO A 294 15.76 26.18 1.09
C PRO A 294 14.52 25.29 0.91
N CYS A 295 13.33 25.85 1.16
CA CYS A 295 12.07 25.11 1.00
C CYS A 295 11.88 24.62 -0.45
N GLY A 296 11.09 23.55 -0.63
CA GLY A 296 10.84 22.95 -1.95
C GLY A 296 11.89 21.96 -2.44
N ASN A 297 12.86 21.59 -1.59
CA ASN A 297 13.93 20.65 -1.91
C ASN A 297 13.82 19.36 -1.09
N THR A 298 14.23 18.24 -1.68
CA THR A 298 14.37 16.95 -1.00
C THR A 298 15.78 16.81 -0.45
N VAL A 299 15.92 16.38 0.81
CA VAL A 299 17.22 16.30 1.50
C VAL A 299 17.24 15.16 2.51
N ALA A 300 18.43 14.61 2.77
CA ALA A 300 18.65 13.65 3.85
C ALA A 300 19.27 14.35 5.07
N LEU A 301 18.78 14.00 6.26
CA LEU A 301 19.22 14.57 7.54
C LEU A 301 19.86 13.49 8.42
N VAL A 302 20.95 13.85 9.09
CA VAL A 302 21.68 12.96 10.00
C VAL A 302 21.50 13.44 11.44
N GLY A 303 21.22 12.50 12.35
CA GLY A 303 21.12 12.74 13.81
C GLY A 303 19.70 12.82 14.37
N VAL A 304 18.68 12.54 13.55
CA VAL A 304 17.25 12.52 13.96
C VAL A 304 16.66 11.10 14.08
N ASP A 305 17.43 10.09 13.69
CA ASP A 305 17.11 8.66 13.61
C ASP A 305 16.71 8.01 14.94
N GLN A 306 17.19 8.57 16.06
CA GLN A 306 16.84 8.08 17.39
C GLN A 306 15.40 8.43 17.78
N TYR A 307 14.87 9.52 17.25
CA TYR A 307 13.62 10.15 17.70
C TYR A 307 12.46 9.93 16.72
N ILE A 308 12.77 9.76 15.44
CA ILE A 308 11.78 9.46 14.40
C ILE A 308 11.79 7.95 14.18
N LEU A 309 10.62 7.32 14.32
CA LEU A 309 10.48 5.87 14.09
C LEU A 309 10.29 5.54 12.61
N LYS A 310 9.32 6.18 11.94
CA LYS A 310 8.98 5.92 10.53
C LYS A 310 8.77 7.24 9.78
N SER A 311 7.67 7.93 10.08
CA SER A 311 7.37 9.28 9.63
C SER A 311 7.52 10.27 10.78
N GLY A 312 7.78 11.54 10.46
CA GLY A 312 7.83 12.62 11.44
C GLY A 312 7.85 13.99 10.77
N THR A 313 7.24 14.98 11.41
CA THR A 313 7.26 16.38 10.94
C THR A 313 8.29 17.16 11.75
N ILE A 314 9.26 17.78 11.06
CA ILE A 314 10.27 18.64 11.68
C ILE A 314 9.84 20.10 11.49
N THR A 315 9.85 20.87 12.57
CA THR A 315 9.36 22.25 12.59
C THR A 315 10.18 23.12 13.52
N THR A 316 10.29 24.41 13.19
CA THR A 316 10.81 25.46 14.08
C THR A 316 9.70 26.19 14.84
N LEU A 317 8.43 25.94 14.48
CA LEU A 317 7.25 26.57 15.07
C LEU A 317 6.58 25.64 16.09
N GLU A 318 6.29 26.15 17.29
CA GLU A 318 5.66 25.40 18.39
C GLU A 318 4.19 25.02 18.12
N ASP A 319 3.52 25.76 17.24
CA ASP A 319 2.12 25.55 16.85
C ASP A 319 1.96 24.92 15.47
N ALA A 320 3.07 24.44 14.88
CA ALA A 320 3.00 23.63 13.67
C ALA A 320 2.26 22.32 13.94
N HIS A 321 1.64 21.81 12.88
CA HIS A 321 0.90 20.58 12.91
C HIS A 321 1.65 19.52 12.12
N ASN A 322 1.47 18.27 12.53
CA ASN A 322 2.02 17.15 11.79
C ASN A 322 1.40 17.10 10.39
N ILE A 323 2.25 16.80 9.41
CA ILE A 323 1.80 16.36 8.08
C ILE A 323 1.06 15.03 8.27
N ALA A 324 -0.02 14.84 7.52
CA ALA A 324 -0.81 13.61 7.62
C ALA A 324 0.03 12.36 7.32
N ASP A 325 -0.06 11.37 8.21
CA ASP A 325 0.64 10.09 8.08
C ASP A 325 0.23 9.33 6.82
N MET A 326 1.16 8.50 6.34
CA MET A 326 0.95 7.65 5.17
C MET A 326 -0.03 6.52 5.50
N LYS A 327 -0.96 6.26 4.59
CA LYS A 327 -1.78 5.04 4.61
C LYS A 327 -1.13 4.01 3.71
N TYR A 328 -0.74 2.87 4.27
CA TYR A 328 -0.28 1.73 3.48
C TYR A 328 -1.50 0.93 2.99
N SER A 329 -1.58 0.66 1.70
CA SER A 329 -2.69 -0.11 1.13
C SER A 329 -2.56 -1.61 1.34
N VAL A 330 -1.47 -2.06 1.97
CA VAL A 330 -1.14 -3.48 2.14
C VAL A 330 -0.90 -3.77 3.60
N SER A 331 -1.29 -4.96 4.06
CA SER A 331 -1.10 -5.42 5.43
C SER A 331 0.00 -6.48 5.52
N PRO A 332 0.83 -6.49 6.58
CA PRO A 332 1.82 -7.53 6.79
C PRO A 332 1.13 -8.82 7.30
N VAL A 333 0.87 -9.76 6.39
CA VAL A 333 0.12 -11.00 6.67
C VAL A 333 1.00 -12.21 6.98
N VAL A 334 2.25 -12.22 6.48
CA VAL A 334 3.20 -13.32 6.68
C VAL A 334 4.06 -13.04 7.92
N LYS A 335 4.06 -13.96 8.88
CA LYS A 335 4.83 -13.88 10.14
C LYS A 335 5.91 -14.96 10.20
N VAL A 336 7.07 -14.60 10.71
CA VAL A 336 8.13 -15.55 11.10
C VAL A 336 8.60 -15.23 12.51
N ALA A 337 8.81 -16.26 13.33
CA ALA A 337 9.45 -16.11 14.63
C ALA A 337 10.97 -16.20 14.47
N VAL A 338 11.70 -15.30 15.13
CA VAL A 338 13.15 -15.26 15.16
C VAL A 338 13.65 -15.41 16.60
N LYS A 339 14.67 -16.26 16.78
CA LYS A 339 15.28 -16.52 18.08
C LYS A 339 16.79 -16.52 17.95
N ALA A 340 17.48 -15.75 18.79
CA ALA A 340 18.95 -15.75 18.81
C ALA A 340 19.47 -17.18 19.06
N LYS A 341 20.47 -17.63 18.27
CA LYS A 341 21.09 -18.95 18.49
C LYS A 341 21.79 -18.99 19.84
N ASP A 342 22.53 -17.93 20.13
CA ASP A 342 23.22 -17.72 21.40
C ASP A 342 22.49 -16.69 22.24
N GLY A 343 22.17 -17.03 23.49
CA GLY A 343 21.46 -16.11 24.40
C GLY A 343 22.22 -14.81 24.70
N LYS A 344 23.54 -14.77 24.44
CA LYS A 344 24.37 -13.57 24.57
C LYS A 344 24.09 -12.52 23.49
N ASP A 345 23.60 -12.94 22.33
CA ASP A 345 23.29 -12.06 21.20
C ASP A 345 21.84 -11.56 21.22
N LEU A 346 21.02 -12.00 22.19
CA LEU A 346 19.64 -11.53 22.35
C LEU A 346 19.53 -9.99 22.39
N PRO A 347 20.40 -9.23 23.11
CA PRO A 347 20.34 -7.78 23.07
C PRO A 347 20.59 -7.19 21.67
N LYS A 348 21.50 -7.79 20.90
CA LYS A 348 21.78 -7.37 19.52
C LYS A 348 20.60 -7.67 18.60
N LEU A 349 19.97 -8.83 18.76
CA LEU A 349 18.77 -9.20 18.01
C LEU A 349 17.63 -8.20 18.28
N VAL A 350 17.37 -7.86 19.54
CA VAL A 350 16.32 -6.90 19.91
C VAL A 350 16.63 -5.50 19.37
N GLU A 351 17.89 -5.05 19.43
CA GLU A 351 18.30 -3.78 18.83
C GLU A 351 18.18 -3.79 17.30
N GLY A 352 18.58 -4.89 16.66
CA GLY A 352 18.46 -5.09 15.22
C GLY A 352 17.01 -5.10 14.75
N LEU A 353 16.11 -5.75 15.49
CA LEU A 353 14.67 -5.75 15.21
C LEU A 353 14.06 -4.34 15.28
N LYS A 354 14.53 -3.51 16.24
CA LYS A 354 14.12 -2.10 16.31
C LYS A 354 14.62 -1.30 15.10
N LYS A 355 15.86 -1.54 14.65
CA LYS A 355 16.40 -0.89 13.44
C LYS A 355 15.65 -1.34 12.18
N LEU A 356 15.35 -2.63 12.06
CA LEU A 356 14.57 -3.19 10.96
C LEU A 356 13.18 -2.55 10.89
N SER A 357 12.47 -2.47 12.02
CA SER A 357 11.14 -1.84 12.09
C SER A 357 11.14 -0.34 11.79
N LYS A 358 12.27 0.34 11.98
CA LYS A 358 12.46 1.74 11.56
C LYS A 358 12.77 1.87 10.08
N SER A 359 13.54 0.94 9.53
CA SER A 359 13.99 1.00 8.15
C SER A 359 12.90 0.61 7.16
N ASP A 360 11.97 -0.26 7.53
CA ASP A 360 10.87 -0.66 6.66
C ASP A 360 9.52 -0.20 7.25
N PRO A 361 8.75 0.64 6.53
CA PRO A 361 7.51 1.15 7.08
C PRO A 361 6.41 0.10 7.28
N LEU A 362 6.42 -1.00 6.52
CA LEU A 362 5.41 -2.05 6.60
C LEU A 362 5.75 -3.12 7.64
N VAL A 363 7.04 -3.35 7.87
CA VAL A 363 7.48 -4.41 8.77
C VAL A 363 7.03 -4.10 10.19
N VAL A 364 6.41 -5.10 10.81
CA VAL A 364 6.00 -5.06 12.21
C VAL A 364 6.83 -6.10 12.95
N CYS A 365 7.71 -5.60 13.82
CA CYS A 365 8.48 -6.42 14.74
C CYS A 365 7.80 -6.39 16.11
N THR A 366 7.20 -7.49 16.53
CA THR A 366 6.57 -7.62 17.86
C THR A 366 7.32 -8.61 18.72
N THR A 367 7.24 -8.42 20.03
CA THR A 367 7.64 -9.45 21.00
C THR A 367 6.37 -9.94 21.66
N GLU A 368 6.06 -11.22 21.49
CA GLU A 368 4.90 -11.85 22.11
C GLU A 368 5.15 -12.10 23.61
N GLU A 369 4.08 -12.30 24.37
CA GLU A 369 4.18 -12.60 25.81
C GLU A 369 4.94 -13.91 26.10
N SER A 370 4.96 -14.83 25.12
CA SER A 370 5.77 -16.05 25.13
C SER A 370 7.28 -15.77 25.14
N GLY A 371 7.69 -14.53 24.85
CA GLY A 371 9.08 -14.12 24.64
C GLY A 371 9.59 -14.40 23.23
N GLU A 372 8.73 -14.85 22.31
CA GLU A 372 9.08 -14.99 20.89
C GLU A 372 9.10 -13.63 20.20
N HIS A 373 10.14 -13.39 19.40
CA HIS A 373 10.21 -12.20 18.56
C HIS A 373 9.67 -12.54 17.17
N VAL A 374 8.67 -11.81 16.72
CA VAL A 374 7.98 -12.07 15.45
C VAL A 374 8.22 -10.91 14.49
N ILE A 375 8.54 -11.24 13.24
CA ILE A 375 8.64 -10.31 12.12
C ILE A 375 7.44 -10.59 11.21
N ALA A 376 6.62 -9.57 10.98
CA ALA A 376 5.52 -9.63 10.03
C ALA A 376 5.83 -8.77 8.79
N GLY A 377 5.65 -9.34 7.59
CA GLY A 377 5.87 -8.68 6.30
C GLY A 377 4.74 -8.95 5.31
N CYS A 378 4.80 -8.27 4.15
CA CYS A 378 3.78 -8.35 3.10
C CYS A 378 3.64 -9.76 2.50
N GLY A 379 4.78 -10.41 2.26
CA GLY A 379 4.89 -11.63 1.49
C GLY A 379 6.17 -12.38 1.83
N GLU A 380 6.34 -13.55 1.22
CA GLU A 380 7.48 -14.43 1.46
C GLU A 380 8.82 -13.77 1.10
N LEU A 381 8.89 -13.12 -0.08
CA LEU A 381 10.10 -12.44 -0.53
C LEU A 381 10.45 -11.24 0.36
N HIS A 382 9.46 -10.46 0.77
CA HIS A 382 9.67 -9.37 1.73
C HIS A 382 10.31 -9.88 3.03
N VAL A 383 9.75 -10.94 3.62
CA VAL A 383 10.27 -11.52 4.87
C VAL A 383 11.68 -12.09 4.67
N GLU A 384 11.96 -12.76 3.55
CA GLU A 384 13.29 -13.28 3.20
C GLU A 384 14.36 -12.16 3.25
N ILE A 385 14.07 -11.02 2.61
CA ILE A 385 14.98 -9.87 2.57
C ILE A 385 15.11 -9.23 3.95
N CYS A 386 14.02 -9.09 4.70
CA CYS A 386 14.06 -8.58 6.08
C CYS A 386 14.95 -9.43 6.99
N LEU A 387 14.86 -10.76 6.86
CA LEU A 387 15.71 -11.68 7.62
C LEU A 387 17.17 -11.55 7.22
N LYS A 388 17.46 -11.39 5.94
CA LYS A 388 18.82 -11.15 5.44
C LYS A 388 19.39 -9.85 5.98
N ASP A 389 18.64 -8.75 5.91
CA ASP A 389 19.07 -7.44 6.41
C ASP A 389 19.24 -7.45 7.92
N LEU A 390 18.36 -8.13 8.64
CA LEU A 390 18.50 -8.33 10.08
C LEU A 390 19.80 -9.06 10.42
N LYS A 391 20.15 -10.09 9.64
CA LYS A 391 21.35 -10.88 9.86
C LYS A 391 22.62 -10.13 9.50
N ASP A 392 22.65 -9.49 8.34
CA ASP A 392 23.88 -8.96 7.75
C ASP A 392 24.15 -7.51 8.17
N GLU A 393 23.12 -6.70 8.36
CA GLU A 393 23.24 -5.25 8.58
C GLU A 393 22.84 -4.83 10.00
N TYR A 394 21.68 -5.27 10.50
CA TYR A 394 21.09 -4.67 11.71
C TYR A 394 21.51 -5.36 13.02
N ALA A 395 21.27 -6.66 13.15
CA ALA A 395 21.58 -7.43 14.36
C ALA A 395 23.00 -8.01 14.33
N GLN A 396 23.50 -8.34 13.13
CA GLN A 396 24.85 -8.89 12.93
C GLN A 396 25.12 -10.12 13.83
N CYS A 397 24.12 -10.99 13.95
CA CYS A 397 24.18 -12.21 14.75
C CYS A 397 23.41 -13.36 14.08
N ASP A 398 23.78 -14.59 14.40
CA ASP A 398 23.01 -15.74 13.95
C ASP A 398 21.75 -15.95 14.80
N PHE A 399 20.64 -16.22 14.12
CA PHE A 399 19.37 -16.59 14.72
C PHE A 399 18.74 -17.79 14.00
N ILE A 400 17.80 -18.42 14.68
CA ILE A 400 16.94 -19.48 14.19
C ILE A 400 15.65 -18.82 13.75
N VAL A 401 15.19 -19.17 12.55
CA VAL A 401 13.92 -18.71 11.98
C VAL A 401 12.94 -19.88 12.02
N SER A 402 11.71 -19.63 12.46
CA SER A 402 10.63 -20.62 12.38
C SER A 402 10.12 -20.75 10.94
N ASP A 403 9.29 -21.76 10.70
CA ASP A 403 8.48 -21.79 9.48
C ASP A 403 7.57 -20.56 9.42
N PRO A 404 7.30 -20.02 8.22
CA PRO A 404 6.39 -18.90 8.05
C PRO A 404 4.96 -19.32 8.39
N VAL A 405 4.27 -18.44 9.08
CA VAL A 405 2.89 -18.64 9.54
C VAL A 405 2.05 -17.43 9.17
N VAL A 406 0.75 -17.62 9.05
CA VAL A 406 -0.17 -16.57 8.62
C VAL A 406 -0.87 -15.96 9.83
N SER A 407 -1.15 -14.66 9.75
CA SER A 407 -2.02 -13.98 10.70
C SER A 407 -3.48 -14.27 10.37
N TYR A 408 -4.22 -14.86 11.29
CA TYR A 408 -5.67 -15.04 11.16
C TYR A 408 -6.40 -13.90 11.89
N ARG A 409 -7.69 -13.73 11.61
CA ARG A 409 -8.58 -12.89 12.42
C ARG A 409 -9.70 -13.74 13.01
N GLU A 410 -10.14 -13.41 14.21
CA GLU A 410 -11.34 -14.03 14.80
C GLU A 410 -12.59 -13.30 14.30
N THR A 411 -13.63 -14.04 13.94
CA THR A 411 -14.90 -13.45 13.50
C THR A 411 -16.08 -14.35 13.86
N VAL A 412 -17.28 -13.88 13.53
CA VAL A 412 -18.53 -14.63 13.70
C VAL A 412 -19.17 -14.88 12.34
N ALA A 413 -19.86 -16.01 12.18
CA ALA A 413 -20.55 -16.34 10.93
C ALA A 413 -22.04 -15.97 10.96
N GLU A 414 -22.65 -15.85 12.15
CA GLU A 414 -24.08 -15.60 12.34
C GLU A 414 -24.35 -14.68 13.53
N GLU A 415 -25.58 -14.19 13.68
CA GLU A 415 -25.98 -13.50 14.91
C GLU A 415 -25.94 -14.47 16.11
N SER A 416 -25.54 -13.96 17.29
CA SER A 416 -25.62 -14.70 18.56
C SER A 416 -27.01 -15.33 18.74
N ASN A 417 -27.04 -16.65 18.94
CA ASN A 417 -28.28 -17.40 19.12
C ASN A 417 -29.03 -17.05 20.44
N GLN A 418 -28.38 -16.34 21.37
CA GLN A 418 -28.96 -15.86 22.61
C GLN A 418 -28.32 -14.53 23.03
N THR A 419 -29.03 -13.75 23.84
CA THR A 419 -28.44 -12.57 24.48
C THR A 419 -27.52 -13.01 25.61
N CYS A 420 -26.25 -12.67 25.51
CA CYS A 420 -25.24 -13.01 26.51
C CYS A 420 -25.26 -12.05 27.69
N LEU A 421 -24.96 -12.56 28.89
CA LEU A 421 -24.96 -11.82 30.15
C LEU A 421 -23.62 -12.01 30.85
N ALA A 422 -23.03 -10.91 31.34
CA ALA A 422 -21.96 -10.96 32.32
C ALA A 422 -22.21 -10.01 33.50
N LYS A 423 -21.86 -10.47 34.69
CA LYS A 423 -21.99 -9.74 35.96
C LYS A 423 -20.65 -9.14 36.35
N SER A 424 -20.71 -7.91 36.84
CA SER A 424 -19.57 -7.24 37.49
C SER A 424 -19.08 -8.01 38.72
N PRO A 425 -17.82 -7.82 39.15
CA PRO A 425 -17.28 -8.45 40.36
C PRO A 425 -18.13 -8.20 41.62
N ASN A 426 -18.70 -7.00 41.75
CA ASN A 426 -19.61 -6.64 42.84
C ASN A 426 -21.04 -7.17 42.67
N LYS A 427 -21.34 -7.83 41.54
CA LYS A 427 -22.65 -8.41 41.15
C LYS A 427 -23.80 -7.42 41.02
N HIS A 428 -23.55 -6.11 41.12
CA HIS A 428 -24.57 -5.08 41.01
C HIS A 428 -24.83 -4.66 39.57
N ASN A 429 -23.78 -4.66 38.74
CA ASN A 429 -23.90 -4.32 37.32
C ASN A 429 -23.96 -5.58 36.45
N ARG A 430 -24.78 -5.52 35.40
CA ARG A 430 -25.02 -6.60 34.44
C ARG A 430 -24.97 -6.02 33.03
N ILE A 431 -24.16 -6.61 32.16
CA ILE A 431 -24.02 -6.21 30.76
C ILE A 431 -24.66 -7.28 29.87
N TYR A 432 -25.52 -6.88 28.93
CA TYR A 432 -26.15 -7.77 27.97
C TYR A 432 -25.75 -7.44 26.54
N LEU A 433 -25.14 -8.39 25.82
CA LEU A 433 -24.63 -8.19 24.46
C LEU A 433 -25.08 -9.32 23.51
N LYS A 434 -25.15 -8.97 22.23
CA LYS A 434 -25.18 -9.89 21.10
C LYS A 434 -24.11 -9.48 20.08
N ALA A 435 -23.55 -10.46 19.37
CA ALA A 435 -22.64 -10.26 18.25
C ALA A 435 -23.35 -10.62 16.94
N GLU A 436 -23.03 -9.92 15.87
CA GLU A 436 -23.49 -10.23 14.51
C GLU A 436 -22.36 -9.95 13.50
N PRO A 437 -22.30 -10.70 12.39
CA PRO A 437 -21.29 -10.49 11.36
C PRO A 437 -21.54 -9.18 10.63
N MET A 438 -20.45 -8.58 10.15
CA MET A 438 -20.47 -7.49 9.19
C MET A 438 -19.99 -8.00 7.83
N ASP A 439 -20.59 -7.45 6.76
CA ASP A 439 -20.18 -7.77 5.40
C ASP A 439 -18.74 -7.33 5.12
N GLU A 440 -18.06 -8.02 4.20
CA GLU A 440 -16.67 -7.71 3.84
C GLU A 440 -16.55 -6.31 3.24
N GLU A 441 -17.52 -5.88 2.42
CA GLU A 441 -17.54 -4.53 1.85
C GLU A 441 -17.62 -3.45 2.92
N LEU A 442 -18.41 -3.67 3.98
CA LEU A 442 -18.51 -2.74 5.10
C LEU A 442 -17.20 -2.72 5.90
N SER A 443 -16.64 -3.90 6.18
CA SER A 443 -15.37 -4.03 6.90
C SER A 443 -14.24 -3.29 6.18
N LYS A 444 -14.13 -3.48 4.85
CA LYS A 444 -13.16 -2.78 4.00
C LYS A 444 -13.40 -1.27 3.96
N ALA A 445 -14.65 -0.82 3.88
CA ALA A 445 -14.98 0.61 3.92
C ALA A 445 -14.63 1.28 5.26
N ILE A 446 -14.67 0.55 6.38
CA ILE A 446 -14.19 1.02 7.68
C ILE A 446 -12.67 1.16 7.65
N GLU A 447 -11.95 0.12 7.20
CA GLU A 447 -10.49 0.05 7.14
C GLU A 447 -9.89 1.12 6.20
N ASP A 448 -10.53 1.38 5.05
CA ASP A 448 -10.15 2.46 4.13
C ASP A 448 -10.40 3.86 4.73
N GLY A 449 -11.20 3.93 5.79
CA GLY A 449 -11.57 5.16 6.49
C GLY A 449 -12.74 5.91 5.87
N VAL A 450 -13.47 5.31 4.93
CA VAL A 450 -14.66 5.90 4.28
C VAL A 450 -15.80 6.05 5.27
N VAL A 451 -16.06 5.00 6.05
CA VAL A 451 -17.05 5.00 7.14
C VAL A 451 -16.41 4.86 8.53
N GLY A 452 -15.11 5.16 8.63
CA GLY A 452 -14.33 5.03 9.85
C GLY A 452 -14.65 6.09 10.93
N PRO A 453 -13.93 6.06 12.06
CA PRO A 453 -14.11 6.98 13.19
C PRO A 453 -13.82 8.44 12.81
N LYS A 454 -12.94 8.68 11.84
CA LYS A 454 -12.48 10.01 11.40
C LYS A 454 -13.39 10.65 10.35
N ALA A 455 -14.33 9.90 9.77
CA ALA A 455 -15.27 10.42 8.78
C ALA A 455 -16.30 11.37 9.43
N ASP A 456 -16.80 12.34 8.65
CA ASP A 456 -17.88 13.22 9.13
C ASP A 456 -19.10 12.37 9.54
N PRO A 457 -19.66 12.54 10.75
CA PRO A 457 -20.74 11.69 11.23
C PRO A 457 -21.99 11.68 10.35
N LYS A 458 -22.31 12.78 9.66
CA LYS A 458 -23.49 12.86 8.78
C LYS A 458 -23.22 12.17 7.46
N GLU A 459 -22.04 12.37 6.88
CA GLU A 459 -21.64 11.71 5.64
C GLU A 459 -21.49 10.20 5.84
N ARG A 460 -20.83 9.77 6.93
CA ARG A 460 -20.75 8.38 7.33
C ARG A 460 -22.13 7.75 7.47
N ALA A 461 -23.04 8.40 8.19
CA ALA A 461 -24.39 7.87 8.37
C ALA A 461 -25.16 7.77 7.06
N LYS A 462 -24.99 8.74 6.15
CA LYS A 462 -25.59 8.69 4.81
C LYS A 462 -25.09 7.46 4.05
N ILE A 463 -23.79 7.22 4.03
CA ILE A 463 -23.18 6.06 3.34
C ILE A 463 -23.68 4.75 3.94
N LEU A 464 -23.71 4.64 5.27
CA LEU A 464 -24.22 3.46 5.99
C LEU A 464 -25.68 3.16 5.65
N CYS A 465 -26.54 4.19 5.57
CA CYS A 465 -27.93 4.01 5.18
C CYS A 465 -28.10 3.64 3.70
N GLU A 466 -27.39 4.33 2.79
CA GLU A 466 -27.60 4.18 1.35
C GLU A 466 -26.97 2.91 0.77
N LYS A 467 -25.81 2.49 1.29
CA LYS A 467 -25.05 1.35 0.75
C LYS A 467 -25.17 0.08 1.56
N PHE A 468 -25.36 0.20 2.87
CA PHE A 468 -25.28 -0.94 3.81
C PHE A 468 -26.59 -1.18 4.57
N ASP A 469 -27.68 -0.49 4.19
CA ASP A 469 -29.03 -0.63 4.77
C ASP A 469 -29.09 -0.44 6.31
N TRP A 470 -28.25 0.45 6.85
CA TRP A 470 -28.29 0.78 8.26
C TRP A 470 -29.44 1.73 8.61
N ASP A 471 -30.04 1.54 9.79
CA ASP A 471 -30.94 2.54 10.35
C ASP A 471 -30.22 3.88 10.59
N LYS A 472 -30.90 4.96 10.20
CA LYS A 472 -30.35 6.32 10.24
C LYS A 472 -30.03 6.79 11.65
N GLN A 473 -30.89 6.48 12.63
CA GLN A 473 -30.67 6.89 14.01
C GLN A 473 -29.48 6.13 14.62
N VAL A 474 -29.39 4.84 14.30
CA VAL A 474 -28.28 3.98 14.70
C VAL A 474 -26.96 4.50 14.13
N ALA A 475 -26.89 4.69 12.82
CA ALA A 475 -25.69 5.10 12.10
C ALA A 475 -25.15 6.49 12.53
N GLN A 476 -26.04 7.42 12.90
CA GLN A 476 -25.63 8.76 13.31
C GLN A 476 -25.09 8.84 14.73
N THR A 477 -25.72 8.14 15.68
CA THR A 477 -25.53 8.44 17.11
C THR A 477 -25.26 7.24 18.01
N LYS A 478 -25.56 6.02 17.55
CA LYS A 478 -25.50 4.82 18.40
C LYS A 478 -24.23 4.00 18.22
N ILE A 479 -23.42 4.26 17.20
CA ILE A 479 -22.07 3.69 17.10
C ILE A 479 -21.17 4.36 18.15
N TRP A 480 -20.67 3.59 19.11
CA TRP A 480 -19.91 4.10 20.24
C TRP A 480 -18.41 4.15 20.01
N CYS A 481 -17.86 3.10 19.41
CA CYS A 481 -16.46 3.02 19.02
C CYS A 481 -16.25 1.93 17.96
N TYR A 482 -15.10 2.04 17.30
CA TYR A 482 -14.52 1.05 16.40
C TYR A 482 -13.41 0.32 17.16
N GLY A 483 -13.01 -0.87 16.74
CA GLY A 483 -11.97 -1.63 17.41
C GLY A 483 -11.37 -2.73 16.55
N PRO A 484 -10.14 -3.21 16.85
CA PRO A 484 -9.24 -2.67 17.87
C PRO A 484 -8.65 -1.31 17.46
N GLU A 485 -7.92 -0.67 18.38
CA GLU A 485 -7.15 0.57 18.16
C GLU A 485 -7.98 1.76 17.64
N THR A 486 -9.27 1.77 17.94
CA THR A 486 -10.25 2.81 17.60
C THR A 486 -10.55 2.99 16.12
N ASP A 487 -9.96 2.21 15.23
CA ASP A 487 -10.15 2.27 13.77
C ASP A 487 -10.43 0.92 13.11
N GLY A 488 -10.24 -0.20 13.82
CA GLY A 488 -10.51 -1.53 13.28
C GLY A 488 -11.97 -1.79 12.94
N ALA A 489 -12.19 -2.75 12.04
CA ALA A 489 -13.50 -3.16 11.54
C ALA A 489 -14.30 -4.01 12.54
N ASN A 490 -14.49 -3.52 13.76
CA ASN A 490 -15.47 -4.06 14.72
C ASN A 490 -16.21 -2.89 15.36
N LEU A 491 -17.50 -3.07 15.67
CA LEU A 491 -18.35 -1.97 16.17
C LEU A 491 -18.98 -2.32 17.51
N VAL A 492 -19.10 -1.33 18.39
CA VAL A 492 -20.09 -1.36 19.48
C VAL A 492 -21.23 -0.43 19.14
N VAL A 493 -22.45 -0.96 19.18
CA VAL A 493 -23.69 -0.23 18.91
C VAL A 493 -24.60 -0.28 20.13
N ASP A 494 -25.09 0.88 20.54
CA ASP A 494 -26.08 1.01 21.61
C ASP A 494 -27.50 0.72 21.11
N ALA A 495 -27.98 -0.48 21.42
CA ALA A 495 -29.33 -0.95 21.15
C ALA A 495 -30.26 -0.86 22.39
N THR A 496 -29.82 -0.21 23.46
CA THR A 496 -30.58 -0.12 24.71
C THR A 496 -31.72 0.90 24.62
N VAL A 497 -32.75 0.69 25.45
CA VAL A 497 -33.91 1.59 25.55
C VAL A 497 -34.20 1.90 27.02
N GLY A 498 -34.18 3.19 27.38
CA GLY A 498 -34.61 3.64 28.72
C GLY A 498 -33.64 3.37 29.87
N VAL A 499 -32.38 3.03 29.60
CA VAL A 499 -31.37 2.76 30.63
C VAL A 499 -30.82 4.05 31.23
N GLN A 500 -30.93 4.19 32.55
CA GLN A 500 -30.35 5.32 33.28
C GLN A 500 -28.83 5.14 33.46
N TYR A 501 -28.09 6.25 33.53
CA TYR A 501 -26.63 6.29 33.73
C TYR A 501 -25.78 5.65 32.62
N LEU A 502 -26.38 5.30 31.46
CA LEU A 502 -25.69 4.63 30.36
C LEU A 502 -24.49 5.42 29.81
N ILE A 503 -24.61 6.75 29.71
CA ILE A 503 -23.54 7.61 29.19
C ILE A 503 -22.30 7.56 30.09
N GLU A 504 -22.46 7.39 31.40
CA GLU A 504 -21.34 7.36 32.36
C GLU A 504 -20.43 6.15 32.15
N ILE A 505 -20.97 5.04 31.66
CA ILE A 505 -20.19 3.80 31.44
C ILE A 505 -19.61 3.71 30.03
N LYS A 506 -19.95 4.63 29.12
CA LYS A 506 -19.57 4.57 27.70
C LYS A 506 -18.07 4.45 27.51
N GLU A 507 -17.27 5.26 28.19
CA GLU A 507 -15.80 5.21 28.07
C GLU A 507 -15.22 3.89 28.60
N HIS A 508 -15.81 3.32 29.65
CA HIS A 508 -15.40 2.02 30.19
C HIS A 508 -15.74 0.88 29.23
N VAL A 509 -16.92 0.92 28.60
CA VAL A 509 -17.30 -0.04 27.55
C VAL A 509 -16.36 0.08 26.35
N ASN A 510 -16.08 1.29 25.89
CA ASN A 510 -15.15 1.54 24.78
C ASN A 510 -13.75 0.99 25.08
N SER A 511 -13.22 1.24 26.29
CA SER A 511 -11.90 0.75 26.70
C SER A 511 -11.86 -0.77 26.79
N ALA A 512 -12.92 -1.39 27.32
CA ALA A 512 -13.04 -2.85 27.37
C ALA A 512 -13.16 -3.46 25.99
N PHE A 513 -13.83 -2.78 25.07
CA PHE A 513 -13.99 -3.22 23.69
C PHE A 513 -12.68 -3.21 22.92
N GLN A 514 -11.83 -2.17 23.10
CA GLN A 514 -10.49 -2.16 22.50
C GLN A 514 -9.67 -3.38 22.93
N TRP A 515 -9.79 -3.76 24.22
CA TRP A 515 -9.10 -4.92 24.73
C TRP A 515 -9.69 -6.24 24.22
N ALA A 516 -11.02 -6.37 24.23
CA ALA A 516 -11.70 -7.56 23.73
C ALA A 516 -11.38 -7.83 22.26
N THR A 517 -11.47 -6.81 21.41
CA THR A 517 -11.23 -6.94 19.96
C THR A 517 -9.77 -7.11 19.58
N LYS A 518 -8.83 -6.81 20.48
CA LYS A 518 -7.40 -7.07 20.28
C LYS A 518 -7.01 -8.52 20.60
N GLU A 519 -7.67 -9.14 21.56
CA GLU A 519 -7.39 -10.50 22.01
C GLU A 519 -8.70 -11.31 22.04
N GLY A 520 -9.05 -11.96 20.94
CA GLY A 520 -10.25 -12.79 20.83
C GLY A 520 -10.22 -14.06 21.71
N PRO A 521 -11.39 -14.66 21.99
CA PRO A 521 -11.51 -15.80 22.89
C PRO A 521 -10.91 -17.09 22.34
N LEU A 522 -10.90 -17.30 21.02
CA LEU A 522 -10.48 -18.58 20.40
C LEU A 522 -8.97 -18.78 20.50
N CYS A 523 -8.16 -17.80 20.11
CA CYS A 523 -6.70 -17.92 20.07
C CYS A 523 -5.96 -16.61 20.29
N GLU A 524 -6.63 -15.60 20.87
CA GLU A 524 -6.09 -14.26 21.13
C GLU A 524 -5.51 -13.63 19.87
N GLU A 525 -6.18 -13.83 18.72
CA GLU A 525 -5.96 -13.02 17.53
C GLU A 525 -6.95 -11.84 17.53
N ASN A 526 -6.64 -10.78 16.79
CA ASN A 526 -7.56 -9.66 16.71
C ASN A 526 -8.87 -10.09 16.05
N MET A 527 -9.98 -9.59 16.56
CA MET A 527 -11.29 -9.73 15.95
C MET A 527 -11.37 -8.88 14.67
N ARG A 528 -12.20 -9.30 13.72
CA ARG A 528 -12.55 -8.52 12.52
C ARG A 528 -13.97 -8.83 12.07
N GLY A 529 -14.67 -7.80 11.60
CA GLY A 529 -15.99 -7.97 10.97
C GLY A 529 -17.09 -8.27 11.97
N ILE A 530 -16.97 -7.87 13.25
CA ILE A 530 -17.99 -8.14 14.26
C ILE A 530 -18.66 -6.85 14.73
N ARG A 531 -20.00 -6.84 14.70
CA ARG A 531 -20.82 -5.81 15.37
C ARG A 531 -21.37 -6.37 16.68
N PHE A 532 -21.09 -5.66 17.77
CA PHE A 532 -21.61 -5.96 19.10
C PHE A 532 -22.74 -4.99 19.45
N ASN A 533 -23.94 -5.52 19.63
CA ASN A 533 -25.13 -4.79 20.02
C ASN A 533 -25.32 -4.86 21.54
N LEU A 534 -25.19 -3.72 22.22
CA LEU A 534 -25.47 -3.57 23.65
C LEU A 534 -26.99 -3.55 23.84
N MET A 535 -27.54 -4.71 24.24
CA MET A 535 -28.98 -4.94 24.29
C MET A 535 -29.61 -4.32 25.52
N ASP A 536 -28.97 -4.48 26.67
CA ASP A 536 -29.43 -3.94 27.95
C ASP A 536 -28.26 -3.81 28.94
N VAL A 537 -28.45 -2.99 29.97
CA VAL A 537 -27.51 -2.85 31.09
C VAL A 537 -28.27 -2.63 32.39
N THR A 538 -27.99 -3.45 33.40
CA THR A 538 -28.39 -3.15 34.77
C THR A 538 -27.23 -2.45 35.47
N LEU A 539 -27.45 -1.24 35.99
CA LEU A 539 -26.43 -0.45 36.68
C LEU A 539 -26.82 -0.16 38.13
N HIS A 540 -25.84 -0.21 39.02
CA HIS A 540 -26.02 0.26 40.40
C HIS A 540 -26.33 1.76 40.43
N THR A 541 -27.07 2.27 41.40
CA THR A 541 -27.46 3.69 41.49
C THR A 541 -26.28 4.64 41.76
N ASP A 542 -25.32 4.21 42.57
CA ASP A 542 -24.15 5.01 42.94
C ASP A 542 -22.99 4.82 41.96
N ALA A 543 -22.42 5.93 41.48
CA ALA A 543 -21.30 5.95 40.52
C ALA A 543 -20.04 5.23 41.02
N ILE A 544 -19.80 5.21 42.33
CA ILE A 544 -18.65 4.52 42.96
C ILE A 544 -18.67 3.02 42.63
N HIS A 545 -19.85 2.44 42.44
CA HIS A 545 -20.03 1.02 42.10
C HIS A 545 -20.04 0.75 40.58
N ARG A 546 -19.84 1.80 39.74
CA ARG A 546 -19.83 1.74 38.27
C ARG A 546 -18.46 2.06 37.63
N GLY A 547 -17.40 2.15 38.44
CA GLY A 547 -16.07 2.47 37.92
C GLY A 547 -15.49 1.44 36.94
N ALA A 548 -14.39 1.80 36.28
CA ALA A 548 -13.73 0.99 35.24
C ALA A 548 -13.53 -0.49 35.63
N GLY A 549 -13.03 -0.78 36.83
CA GLY A 549 -12.82 -2.15 37.32
C GLY A 549 -14.09 -2.97 37.52
N GLN A 550 -15.27 -2.33 37.53
CA GLN A 550 -16.56 -3.00 37.64
C GLN A 550 -17.25 -3.18 36.29
N ILE A 551 -16.96 -2.34 35.29
CA ILE A 551 -17.59 -2.38 33.96
C ILE A 551 -16.71 -3.06 32.93
N MET A 552 -15.39 -2.80 32.91
CA MET A 552 -14.53 -3.33 31.86
C MET A 552 -14.45 -4.87 31.86
N PRO A 553 -14.21 -5.55 33.00
CA PRO A 553 -14.14 -7.00 33.02
C PRO A 553 -15.42 -7.71 32.55
N PRO A 554 -16.64 -7.37 33.03
CA PRO A 554 -17.84 -8.01 32.52
C PRO A 554 -18.14 -7.64 31.06
N THR A 555 -17.83 -6.42 30.59
CA THR A 555 -17.99 -6.09 29.16
C THR A 555 -17.12 -6.99 28.30
N ARG A 556 -15.82 -7.17 28.62
CA ARG A 556 -14.94 -8.07 27.88
C ARG A 556 -15.45 -9.52 27.88
N ARG A 557 -15.82 -10.05 29.05
CA ARG A 557 -16.40 -11.40 29.17
C ARG A 557 -17.66 -11.54 28.33
N CYS A 558 -18.53 -10.53 28.33
CA CYS A 558 -19.78 -10.58 27.60
C CYS A 558 -19.56 -10.51 26.07
N CYS A 559 -18.57 -9.77 25.59
CA CYS A 559 -18.12 -9.84 24.18
C CYS A 559 -17.69 -11.26 23.80
N PHE A 560 -16.85 -11.90 24.61
CA PHE A 560 -16.41 -13.29 24.35
C PHE A 560 -17.56 -14.29 24.36
N ALA A 561 -18.50 -14.15 25.29
CA ALA A 561 -19.70 -14.98 25.31
C ALA A 561 -20.57 -14.77 24.05
N ALA A 562 -20.72 -13.50 23.63
CA ALA A 562 -21.49 -13.15 22.44
C ALA A 562 -20.87 -13.75 21.16
N GLU A 563 -19.55 -13.69 21.02
CA GLU A 563 -18.84 -14.32 19.90
C GLU A 563 -18.99 -15.85 19.89
N LEU A 564 -18.78 -16.51 21.03
CA LEU A 564 -18.91 -17.97 21.13
C LEU A 564 -20.34 -18.47 20.83
N THR A 565 -21.36 -17.62 20.97
CA THR A 565 -22.76 -17.95 20.65
C THR A 565 -23.17 -17.57 19.23
N ALA A 566 -22.30 -16.92 18.48
CA ALA A 566 -22.52 -16.35 17.15
C ALA A 566 -21.86 -17.19 16.03
N LYS A 567 -21.67 -18.50 16.26
CA LYS A 567 -20.90 -19.41 15.39
C LYS A 567 -19.51 -18.81 15.08
N PRO A 568 -18.59 -18.83 16.07
CA PRO A 568 -17.27 -18.26 15.90
C PRO A 568 -16.52 -18.98 14.78
N THR A 569 -15.67 -18.27 14.04
CA THR A 569 -14.80 -18.80 12.99
C THR A 569 -13.53 -17.96 12.87
N LEU A 570 -12.59 -18.41 12.04
CA LEU A 570 -11.40 -17.66 11.70
C LEU A 570 -11.52 -17.12 10.28
N GLN A 571 -11.00 -15.91 10.04
CA GLN A 571 -10.73 -15.42 8.69
C GLN A 571 -9.28 -15.69 8.33
N GLU A 572 -9.06 -16.26 7.15
CA GLU A 572 -7.74 -16.35 6.53
C GLU A 572 -7.55 -15.23 5.50
N PRO A 573 -6.34 -14.66 5.37
CA PRO A 573 -6.06 -13.69 4.33
C PRO A 573 -5.90 -14.40 2.98
N VAL A 574 -6.38 -13.76 1.93
CA VAL A 574 -6.38 -14.27 0.55
C VAL A 574 -5.63 -13.30 -0.35
N PHE A 575 -4.75 -13.85 -1.18
CA PHE A 575 -4.10 -13.12 -2.25
C PHE A 575 -4.94 -13.16 -3.51
N LEU A 576 -5.06 -12.01 -4.18
CA LEU A 576 -5.31 -11.95 -5.60
C LEU A 576 -3.98 -12.28 -6.31
N VAL A 577 -3.98 -13.39 -7.02
CA VAL A 577 -2.84 -13.86 -7.80
C VAL A 577 -3.11 -13.58 -9.26
N GLU A 578 -2.24 -12.79 -9.87
CA GLU A 578 -2.22 -12.56 -11.29
C GLU A 578 -1.05 -13.33 -11.91
N ILE A 579 -1.34 -14.16 -12.90
CA ILE A 579 -0.36 -15.03 -13.55
C ILE A 579 -0.38 -14.74 -15.04
N THR A 580 0.78 -14.31 -15.56
CA THR A 580 0.99 -14.20 -17.00
C THR A 580 1.79 -15.40 -17.48
N CYS A 581 1.26 -16.12 -18.46
CA CYS A 581 1.95 -17.26 -19.06
C CYS A 581 1.50 -17.52 -20.51
N PRO A 582 2.29 -18.25 -21.33
CA PRO A 582 1.84 -18.73 -22.62
C PRO A 582 0.67 -19.71 -22.49
N GLN A 583 -0.21 -19.77 -23.49
CA GLN A 583 -1.37 -20.67 -23.48
C GLN A 583 -0.99 -22.16 -23.27
N GLU A 584 0.19 -22.57 -23.73
CA GLU A 584 0.72 -23.94 -23.56
C GLU A 584 1.02 -24.29 -22.09
N ALA A 585 1.37 -23.29 -21.27
CA ALA A 585 1.72 -23.45 -19.87
C ALA A 585 0.52 -23.38 -18.91
N MET A 586 -0.69 -23.06 -19.42
CA MET A 586 -1.92 -22.93 -18.63
C MET A 586 -2.28 -24.18 -17.82
N SER A 587 -1.99 -25.37 -18.37
CA SER A 587 -2.22 -26.62 -17.66
C SER A 587 -1.41 -26.73 -16.36
N GLY A 588 -0.17 -26.20 -16.35
CA GLY A 588 0.68 -26.12 -15.17
C GLY A 588 0.14 -25.14 -14.12
N VAL A 589 -0.39 -23.99 -14.57
CA VAL A 589 -1.03 -22.99 -13.70
C VAL A 589 -2.22 -23.60 -12.97
N TYR A 590 -3.13 -24.22 -13.71
CA TYR A 590 -4.33 -24.85 -13.16
C TYR A 590 -4.01 -25.95 -12.15
N ASN A 591 -3.02 -26.78 -12.44
CA ASN A 591 -2.58 -27.83 -11.53
C ASN A 591 -2.03 -27.23 -10.22
N CYS A 592 -1.18 -26.21 -10.31
CA CYS A 592 -0.63 -25.53 -9.13
C CYS A 592 -1.72 -24.86 -8.28
N MET A 593 -2.71 -24.20 -8.89
CA MET A 593 -3.79 -23.54 -8.16
C MET A 593 -4.70 -24.56 -7.46
N ASN A 594 -5.15 -25.59 -8.17
CA ASN A 594 -6.06 -26.60 -7.62
C ASN A 594 -5.45 -27.35 -6.43
N LEU A 595 -4.14 -27.65 -6.47
CA LEU A 595 -3.43 -28.29 -5.35
C LEU A 595 -3.36 -27.43 -4.08
N ARG A 596 -3.55 -26.11 -4.22
CA ARG A 596 -3.33 -25.11 -3.17
C ARG A 596 -4.61 -24.36 -2.78
N ARG A 597 -5.78 -24.95 -3.05
CA ARG A 597 -7.10 -24.33 -2.84
C ARG A 597 -7.28 -23.00 -3.61
N GLY A 598 -6.47 -22.76 -4.65
CA GLY A 598 -6.58 -21.57 -5.48
C GLY A 598 -7.81 -21.66 -6.39
N CYS A 599 -8.54 -20.56 -6.54
CA CYS A 599 -9.73 -20.47 -7.37
C CYS A 599 -9.49 -19.49 -8.52
N VAL A 600 -9.38 -20.00 -9.75
CA VAL A 600 -9.29 -19.18 -10.96
C VAL A 600 -10.69 -18.68 -11.30
N PHE A 601 -10.84 -17.37 -11.48
CA PHE A 601 -12.14 -16.74 -11.77
C PHE A 601 -12.13 -15.85 -13.02
N GLU A 602 -10.95 -15.47 -13.52
CA GLU A 602 -10.81 -14.66 -14.73
C GLU A 602 -9.65 -15.17 -15.59
N GLU A 603 -9.91 -15.29 -16.89
CA GLU A 603 -8.92 -15.64 -17.90
C GLU A 603 -9.08 -14.71 -19.10
N ASN A 604 -8.06 -13.89 -19.36
CA ASN A 604 -8.06 -12.99 -20.50
C ASN A 604 -6.88 -13.31 -21.41
N GLN A 605 -7.16 -13.54 -22.69
CA GLN A 605 -6.11 -13.65 -23.70
C GLN A 605 -5.63 -12.24 -24.06
N ARG A 606 -4.32 -12.00 -23.99
CA ARG A 606 -3.75 -10.70 -24.38
C ARG A 606 -3.72 -10.57 -25.90
N GLU A 607 -4.49 -9.62 -26.44
CA GLU A 607 -4.61 -9.43 -27.88
C GLU A 607 -3.25 -9.23 -28.56
N GLY A 608 -3.05 -9.96 -29.67
CA GLY A 608 -1.82 -9.90 -30.45
C GLY A 608 -0.58 -10.47 -29.75
N THR A 609 -0.73 -11.24 -28.67
CA THR A 609 0.36 -12.03 -28.06
C THR A 609 -0.12 -13.45 -27.74
N PRO A 610 0.77 -14.45 -27.66
CA PRO A 610 0.39 -15.82 -27.24
C PRO A 610 0.21 -15.96 -25.71
N LEU A 611 0.20 -14.85 -24.98
CA LEU A 611 0.13 -14.81 -23.53
C LEU A 611 -1.32 -14.75 -23.05
N VAL A 612 -1.59 -15.48 -21.98
CA VAL A 612 -2.85 -15.47 -21.23
C VAL A 612 -2.56 -14.90 -19.85
N GLN A 613 -3.45 -14.01 -19.40
CA GLN A 613 -3.45 -13.45 -18.07
C GLN A 613 -4.57 -14.13 -17.27
N VAL A 614 -4.19 -14.74 -16.16
CA VAL A 614 -5.09 -15.48 -15.28
C VAL A 614 -5.17 -14.75 -13.96
N LYS A 615 -6.39 -14.48 -13.46
CA LYS A 615 -6.59 -14.02 -12.09
C LYS A 615 -7.26 -15.08 -11.25
N ALA A 616 -6.78 -15.20 -10.03
CA ALA A 616 -7.23 -16.21 -9.10
C ALA A 616 -7.10 -15.77 -7.66
N HIS A 617 -7.91 -16.33 -6.78
CA HIS A 617 -7.76 -16.20 -5.33
C HIS A 617 -6.90 -17.34 -4.80
N LEU A 618 -5.94 -17.04 -3.93
CA LEU A 618 -5.07 -18.02 -3.28
C LEU A 618 -4.96 -17.72 -1.78
N PRO A 619 -5.34 -18.64 -0.89
CA PRO A 619 -5.12 -18.46 0.54
C PRO A 619 -3.63 -18.28 0.85
N VAL A 620 -3.29 -17.28 1.67
CA VAL A 620 -1.89 -16.94 1.96
C VAL A 620 -1.13 -18.13 2.57
N SER A 621 -1.80 -18.97 3.37
CA SER A 621 -1.16 -20.16 3.96
C SER A 621 -0.71 -21.19 2.92
N GLU A 622 -1.40 -21.23 1.78
CA GLU A 622 -1.09 -22.10 0.65
C GLU A 622 -0.14 -21.44 -0.36
N SER A 623 0.23 -20.18 -0.14
CA SER A 623 1.14 -19.43 -1.02
C SER A 623 2.62 -19.76 -0.79
N PHE A 624 2.98 -20.37 0.34
CA PHE A 624 4.38 -20.68 0.65
C PHE A 624 4.97 -21.65 -0.37
N GLY A 625 6.07 -21.24 -1.01
CA GLY A 625 6.71 -21.99 -2.09
C GLY A 625 5.87 -22.11 -3.38
N PHE A 626 4.79 -21.33 -3.50
CA PHE A 626 3.92 -21.31 -4.68
C PHE A 626 4.71 -20.88 -5.93
N VAL A 627 5.52 -19.82 -5.84
CA VAL A 627 6.29 -19.29 -6.98
C VAL A 627 7.25 -20.35 -7.54
N ALA A 628 7.94 -21.07 -6.65
CA ALA A 628 8.86 -22.15 -7.05
C ALA A 628 8.11 -23.31 -7.72
N ALA A 629 6.99 -23.74 -7.13
CA ALA A 629 6.16 -24.80 -7.67
C ALA A 629 5.56 -24.42 -9.04
N LEU A 630 5.09 -23.17 -9.19
CA LEU A 630 4.53 -22.67 -10.44
C LEU A 630 5.58 -22.61 -11.53
N ARG A 631 6.78 -22.09 -11.23
CA ARG A 631 7.90 -22.09 -12.17
C ARG A 631 8.26 -23.51 -12.59
N GLN A 632 8.30 -24.47 -11.67
CA GLN A 632 8.58 -25.86 -12.00
C GLN A 632 7.49 -26.46 -12.92
N ALA A 633 6.21 -26.24 -12.60
CA ALA A 633 5.09 -26.77 -13.36
C ALA A 633 4.94 -26.15 -14.76
N THR A 634 5.47 -24.94 -14.96
CA THR A 634 5.37 -24.16 -16.21
C THR A 634 6.69 -24.04 -16.94
N SER A 635 7.72 -24.81 -16.56
CA SER A 635 9.08 -24.72 -17.11
C SER A 635 9.66 -23.30 -17.08
N GLY A 636 9.29 -22.51 -16.06
CA GLY A 636 9.72 -21.13 -15.84
C GLY A 636 8.99 -20.08 -16.67
N GLN A 637 7.96 -20.46 -17.42
CA GLN A 637 7.25 -19.57 -18.34
C GLN A 637 6.13 -18.74 -17.69
N ALA A 638 5.73 -19.08 -16.46
CA ALA A 638 4.70 -18.35 -15.72
C ALA A 638 5.30 -17.44 -14.65
N PHE A 639 4.77 -16.22 -14.59
CA PHE A 639 5.16 -15.19 -13.64
C PHE A 639 3.96 -14.85 -12.75
N PRO A 640 3.95 -15.29 -11.48
CA PRO A 640 2.89 -14.96 -10.54
C PRO A 640 3.19 -13.65 -9.82
N GLN A 641 2.15 -12.89 -9.55
CA GLN A 641 2.18 -11.75 -8.65
C GLN A 641 1.05 -11.90 -7.64
N CYS A 642 1.39 -11.79 -6.35
CA CYS A 642 0.42 -11.96 -5.26
C CYS A 642 0.22 -10.61 -4.58
N VAL A 643 -1.02 -10.14 -4.54
CA VAL A 643 -1.41 -8.92 -3.83
C VAL A 643 -2.45 -9.29 -2.79
N PHE A 644 -2.31 -8.78 -1.57
CA PHE A 644 -3.36 -8.94 -0.55
C PHE A 644 -4.66 -8.33 -1.06
N ASP A 645 -5.74 -9.12 -1.05
CA ASP A 645 -7.01 -8.70 -1.63
C ASP A 645 -8.11 -8.55 -0.57
N HIS A 646 -8.40 -9.63 0.15
CA HIS A 646 -9.45 -9.67 1.17
C HIS A 646 -9.20 -10.74 2.23
N TRP A 647 -10.06 -10.75 3.24
CA TRP A 647 -10.16 -11.79 4.25
C TRP A 647 -11.34 -12.71 3.93
N GLU A 648 -11.12 -14.02 4.01
CA GLU A 648 -12.16 -15.02 3.74
C GLU A 648 -12.40 -15.88 4.98
N ASN A 649 -13.66 -16.20 5.27
CA ASN A 649 -14.00 -17.08 6.38
C ASN A 649 -13.52 -18.51 6.09
N LEU A 650 -12.74 -19.07 7.00
CA LEU A 650 -12.35 -20.47 6.93
C LEU A 650 -13.59 -21.37 7.04
N PRO A 651 -13.73 -22.38 6.18
CA PRO A 651 -14.83 -23.33 6.26
C PRO A 651 -14.65 -24.26 7.46
N GLY A 652 -15.75 -24.54 8.18
CA GLY A 652 -15.78 -25.48 9.29
C GLY A 652 -16.30 -24.86 10.59
N ASN A 653 -16.27 -25.63 11.66
CA ASN A 653 -16.70 -25.19 12.99
C ASN A 653 -15.56 -25.41 13.99
N PRO A 654 -15.05 -24.35 14.65
CA PRO A 654 -13.93 -24.48 15.57
C PRO A 654 -14.29 -25.25 16.85
N MET A 655 -15.58 -25.37 17.17
CA MET A 655 -16.08 -26.07 18.34
C MET A 655 -16.33 -27.57 18.08
N GLU A 656 -16.18 -28.03 16.84
CA GLU A 656 -16.30 -29.44 16.48
C GLU A 656 -14.96 -30.16 16.68
N LYS A 657 -14.98 -31.16 17.57
CA LYS A 657 -13.78 -31.93 17.93
C LYS A 657 -13.23 -32.72 16.74
N GLY A 658 -11.94 -32.59 16.49
CA GLY A 658 -11.23 -33.23 15.37
C GLY A 658 -11.42 -32.53 14.03
N SER A 659 -12.05 -31.34 14.00
CA SER A 659 -12.10 -30.53 12.79
C SER A 659 -10.73 -29.90 12.51
N LYS A 660 -10.41 -29.67 11.23
CA LYS A 660 -9.17 -28.97 10.84
C LYS A 660 -9.04 -27.58 11.46
N MET A 661 -10.18 -26.91 11.67
CA MET A 661 -10.21 -25.57 12.28
C MET A 661 -9.89 -25.65 13.78
N GLU A 662 -10.43 -26.64 14.50
CA GLU A 662 -10.05 -26.89 15.89
C GLU A 662 -8.55 -27.18 15.97
N GLU A 663 -8.02 -28.11 15.15
CA GLU A 663 -6.59 -28.43 15.13
C GLU A 663 -5.70 -27.20 14.90
N LEU A 664 -6.09 -26.33 13.97
CA LEU A 664 -5.40 -25.06 13.70
C LEU A 664 -5.40 -24.15 14.93
N ILE A 665 -6.58 -23.92 15.55
CA ILE A 665 -6.72 -23.07 16.74
C ILE A 665 -5.91 -23.64 17.91
N LEU A 666 -6.00 -24.94 18.18
CA LEU A 666 -5.23 -25.61 19.22
C LEU A 666 -3.72 -25.46 18.97
N GLY A 667 -3.30 -25.53 17.70
CA GLY A 667 -1.92 -25.28 17.28
C GLY A 667 -1.45 -23.85 17.59
N ILE A 668 -2.27 -22.85 17.26
CA ILE A 668 -2.00 -21.43 17.57
C ILE A 668 -1.93 -21.22 19.08
N ARG A 669 -2.91 -21.74 19.83
CA ARG A 669 -2.95 -21.65 21.31
C ARG A 669 -1.72 -22.27 21.94
N LYS A 670 -1.30 -23.44 21.47
CA LYS A 670 -0.08 -24.11 21.95
C LYS A 670 1.17 -23.27 21.70
N ARG A 671 1.29 -22.65 20.51
CA ARG A 671 2.42 -21.78 20.16
C ARG A 671 2.46 -20.53 21.05
N LYS A 672 1.31 -19.89 21.27
CA LYS A 672 1.16 -18.73 22.17
C LYS A 672 1.23 -19.08 23.66
N ASN A 673 1.48 -20.35 24.02
CA ASN A 673 1.50 -20.83 25.41
C ASN A 673 0.18 -20.58 26.18
N LEU A 674 -0.95 -20.61 25.46
CA LEU A 674 -2.29 -20.53 26.03
C LEU A 674 -2.76 -21.90 26.54
N LYS A 675 -3.82 -21.91 27.35
CA LYS A 675 -4.50 -23.16 27.73
C LYS A 675 -4.95 -23.86 26.46
N VAL A 676 -4.38 -25.03 26.15
CA VAL A 676 -4.60 -25.70 24.86
C VAL A 676 -6.08 -26.03 24.64
N GLU A 677 -6.85 -26.29 25.69
CA GLU A 677 -8.30 -26.52 25.56
C GLU A 677 -9.05 -25.30 24.99
N MET A 678 -10.07 -25.57 24.17
CA MET A 678 -11.00 -24.54 23.70
C MET A 678 -11.72 -23.88 24.89
N PRO A 679 -11.95 -22.56 24.84
CA PRO A 679 -12.72 -21.86 25.87
C PRO A 679 -14.15 -22.40 25.94
N ALA A 680 -14.68 -22.60 27.15
CA ALA A 680 -16.06 -22.99 27.32
C ALA A 680 -16.93 -21.74 27.43
N LEU A 681 -18.15 -21.79 26.87
CA LEU A 681 -19.12 -20.69 27.03
C LEU A 681 -19.38 -20.36 28.51
N GLY A 682 -19.34 -21.37 29.39
CA GLY A 682 -19.51 -21.20 30.83
C GLY A 682 -18.42 -20.39 31.53
N ASP A 683 -17.26 -20.17 30.89
CA ASP A 683 -16.19 -19.33 31.43
C ASP A 683 -16.58 -17.84 31.38
N TYR A 684 -17.43 -17.48 30.41
CA TYR A 684 -17.77 -16.09 30.09
C TYR A 684 -19.22 -15.73 30.35
N LEU A 685 -20.15 -16.68 30.13
CA LEU A 685 -21.59 -16.46 30.26
C LEU A 685 -22.06 -16.69 31.70
N ASP A 686 -22.57 -15.64 32.33
CA ASP A 686 -23.20 -15.73 33.64
C ASP A 686 -24.70 -16.03 33.53
N LYS A 687 -25.22 -16.85 34.45
CA LYS A 687 -26.67 -17.06 34.60
C LYS A 687 -27.29 -15.95 35.45
N LEU A 688 -28.55 -15.60 35.17
CA LEU A 688 -29.31 -14.57 35.89
C LEU A 688 -29.35 -14.77 37.40
#